data_AF-A0A349YL64-F1
#
_entry.id   AF-A0A349YL64-F1
#
_cell.length_a   1.000
_cell.length_b   1.000
_cell.length_c   1.000
_cell.angle_alpha   90.00
_cell.angle_beta   90.00
_cell.angle_gamma   90.00
#
_symmetry.space_group_name_H-M   'P 1'
#
loop_
_entity.id
_entity.type
_entity.pdbx_description
1 polymer ?
#
loop_
_entity_poly.entity_id
_entity_poly.type
_entity_poly.pdbx_seq_one_letter_code
_entity_poly.pdbx_strand_id
1 'polypeptide(L)'
;MKIGIVTFNSAHNYGAVLQAWALQEYLKSEGHDPSVINYRIFDIDKLYRLYRSRNPYKKAILNKAVHKAQDFKAYQRDKNKYKRYRAFEHFINHTLNTTQPPVKNFVQLSKAEFDFNAMIAGSDQIWNGVFTKMNPGFFLNFGKPDVKRISYAASIGKDEISDVEALQFQKYIHNFDYISVREAKAKEQVLRFVDDEVEVVCDPTLLLPRSKYDELKKDPKINQEYIYVHNVHLVKVDERLNAMAEELSRRTGLPIVHNRPDYSFKNECGKFLDGGPEEFLGWIANARYVLANSFHATVFSMIYHREFITIPHFQNPDRMRFFLGELGIGNHLLGLPEELPEDLSELAIDYEKVEEKRNQMAARSKEFLKMALAGPRRTGELAERKTYFDFPDPFTCYGCRACEATCPTGAITMEADKEGFIYPVIHDEKCNKCGDCVDVCIYKHPSLFNDEEKNETKVFAAYNNDEHTKIYSSAGGVFTALADSVIGDKGHVVGVQMNKDSQGEYAIANTKKESAPFRDAKYVTPESAGMKQKVKELLEKGEVVLYSGNPCEIAGLKSYLNKEYDNLYTVDMLCTGFASPEVYTQYITMLEEKYHSKIESIEFDNKFRGKKKGYMIVKFESGEVFLQETRKNDYMNAYKNNNIQRPSCYSCEFMEGTKSVSDITLGRYKNAANYCPEMDDVFGTSYVQINTKKGMELWNKANGQLTFEETDKDNLPVFGVKKPIKLTMQRSQLMNRIGEDEIVKVLRAFNSTKKRRKRKR
;
A
#
# COMPACT_ATOMS: atom_id res chain seq x y z
N MET A 1 -19.25 -21.36 5.94
CA MET A 1 -18.88 -19.92 5.78
C MET A 1 -18.74 -19.61 4.30
N LYS A 2 -19.14 -18.40 3.88
CA LYS A 2 -18.83 -17.86 2.55
C LYS A 2 -17.40 -17.31 2.53
N ILE A 3 -16.56 -17.78 1.61
CA ILE A 3 -15.13 -17.44 1.57
C ILE A 3 -14.75 -16.84 0.22
N GLY A 4 -14.17 -15.65 0.22
CA GLY A 4 -13.61 -15.02 -0.98
C GLY A 4 -12.13 -15.35 -1.16
N ILE A 5 -11.71 -15.85 -2.33
CA ILE A 5 -10.30 -16.16 -2.63
C ILE A 5 -9.74 -15.14 -3.62
N VAL A 6 -8.60 -14.52 -3.31
CA VAL A 6 -7.85 -13.64 -4.23
C VAL A 6 -6.50 -14.24 -4.56
N THR A 7 -6.25 -14.47 -5.84
CA THR A 7 -4.98 -15.01 -6.33
C THR A 7 -4.80 -14.69 -7.81
N PHE A 8 -3.74 -15.20 -8.46
CA PHE A 8 -3.63 -15.15 -9.92
C PHE A 8 -4.63 -16.10 -10.59
N ASN A 9 -5.90 -15.71 -10.61
CA ASN A 9 -6.98 -16.50 -11.19
C ASN A 9 -7.14 -16.32 -12.71
N SER A 10 -6.58 -15.26 -13.30
CA SER A 10 -6.75 -14.93 -14.72
C SER A 10 -5.49 -15.00 -15.58
N ALA A 11 -4.36 -15.39 -14.99
CA ALA A 11 -3.14 -15.66 -15.75
C ALA A 11 -3.28 -16.96 -16.54
N HIS A 12 -2.92 -16.97 -17.83
CA HIS A 12 -2.93 -18.22 -18.63
C HIS A 12 -1.67 -19.07 -18.36
N ASN A 13 -1.45 -19.33 -17.08
CA ASN A 13 -0.41 -20.18 -16.53
C ASN A 13 -1.10 -21.36 -15.82
N TYR A 14 -0.69 -22.59 -16.14
CA TYR A 14 -1.35 -23.79 -15.64
C TYR A 14 -1.32 -23.88 -14.11
N GLY A 15 -0.17 -23.58 -13.50
CA GLY A 15 -0.01 -23.58 -12.06
C GLY A 15 -0.91 -22.57 -11.36
N ALA A 16 -0.94 -21.34 -11.86
CA ALA A 16 -1.70 -20.24 -11.27
C ALA A 16 -3.20 -20.56 -11.14
N VAL A 17 -3.82 -21.18 -12.16
CA VAL A 17 -5.25 -21.55 -12.14
C VAL A 17 -5.51 -22.86 -11.40
N LEU A 18 -4.58 -23.83 -11.45
CA LEU A 18 -4.74 -25.11 -10.75
C LEU A 18 -4.60 -24.99 -9.23
N GLN A 19 -3.70 -24.15 -8.72
CA GLN A 19 -3.63 -23.89 -7.27
C GLN A 19 -4.89 -23.17 -6.76
N ALA A 20 -5.45 -22.26 -7.57
CA ALA A 20 -6.69 -21.56 -7.22
C ALA A 20 -7.86 -22.55 -7.16
N TRP A 21 -7.94 -23.46 -8.13
CA TRP A 21 -8.92 -24.54 -8.14
C TRP A 21 -8.73 -25.48 -6.95
N ALA A 22 -7.50 -25.89 -6.66
CA ALA A 22 -7.21 -26.83 -5.58
C ALA A 22 -7.59 -26.28 -4.19
N LEU A 23 -7.31 -24.99 -3.93
CA LEU A 23 -7.74 -24.34 -2.69
C LEU A 23 -9.27 -24.27 -2.59
N GLN A 24 -9.95 -23.92 -3.69
CA GLN A 24 -11.40 -23.88 -3.75
C GLN A 24 -12.02 -25.25 -3.46
N GLU A 25 -11.53 -26.31 -4.09
CA GLU A 25 -12.08 -27.66 -3.89
C GLU A 25 -11.77 -28.21 -2.49
N TYR A 26 -10.60 -27.91 -1.92
CA TYR A 26 -10.31 -28.26 -0.54
C TYR A 26 -11.30 -27.59 0.42
N LEU A 27 -11.52 -26.28 0.29
CA LEU A 27 -12.46 -25.55 1.16
C LEU A 27 -13.91 -26.06 1.00
N LYS A 28 -14.32 -26.44 -0.22
CA LYS A 28 -15.62 -27.11 -0.43
C LYS A 28 -15.71 -28.44 0.31
N SER A 29 -14.65 -29.25 0.28
CA SER A 29 -14.64 -30.54 0.99
C SER A 29 -14.72 -30.40 2.51
N GLU A 30 -14.29 -29.26 3.07
CA GLU A 30 -14.44 -28.92 4.49
C GLU A 30 -15.79 -28.22 4.80
N GLY A 31 -16.75 -28.20 3.86
CA GLY A 31 -18.11 -27.69 4.07
C GLY A 31 -18.26 -26.16 3.97
N HIS A 32 -17.29 -25.46 3.38
CA HIS A 32 -17.39 -24.03 3.11
C HIS A 32 -17.97 -23.73 1.72
N ASP A 33 -18.37 -22.47 1.50
CA ASP A 33 -18.83 -21.95 0.21
C ASP A 33 -17.78 -20.97 -0.35
N PRO A 34 -16.72 -21.47 -1.02
CA PRO A 34 -15.66 -20.63 -1.56
C PRO A 34 -15.99 -20.10 -2.96
N SER A 35 -15.67 -18.84 -3.19
CA SER A 35 -15.72 -18.18 -4.48
C SER A 35 -14.39 -17.47 -4.78
N VAL A 36 -13.81 -17.73 -5.94
CA VAL A 36 -12.62 -17.01 -6.41
C VAL A 36 -13.06 -15.64 -6.93
N ILE A 37 -12.57 -14.58 -6.30
CA ILE A 37 -12.84 -13.21 -6.76
C ILE A 37 -12.16 -13.05 -8.12
N ASN A 38 -12.96 -12.76 -9.14
CA ASN A 38 -12.51 -12.66 -10.53
C ASN A 38 -11.75 -11.35 -10.79
N TYR A 39 -10.56 -11.24 -10.18
CA TYR A 39 -9.78 -10.01 -10.15
C TYR A 39 -8.76 -9.96 -11.30
N ARG A 40 -9.19 -9.39 -12.42
CA ARG A 40 -8.44 -9.38 -13.68
C ARG A 40 -7.66 -8.08 -13.86
N ILE A 41 -6.43 -8.03 -13.34
CA ILE A 41 -5.60 -6.83 -13.48
C ILE A 41 -5.04 -6.70 -14.91
N PHE A 42 -5.09 -5.46 -15.43
CA PHE A 42 -4.69 -5.17 -16.81
C PHE A 42 -3.26 -5.61 -17.16
N ASP A 43 -2.31 -5.48 -16.23
CA ASP A 43 -0.90 -5.80 -16.48
C ASP A 43 -0.64 -7.29 -16.71
N ILE A 44 -1.47 -8.18 -16.14
CA ILE A 44 -1.41 -9.63 -16.35
C ILE A 44 -2.22 -10.00 -17.59
N ASP A 45 -3.49 -9.61 -17.66
CA ASP A 45 -4.40 -9.96 -18.76
C ASP A 45 -3.87 -9.51 -20.14
N LYS A 46 -3.18 -8.37 -20.20
CA LYS A 46 -2.62 -7.88 -21.48
C LYS A 46 -1.56 -8.80 -22.08
N LEU A 47 -0.92 -9.66 -21.27
CA LEU A 47 0.10 -10.63 -21.73
C LEU A 47 -0.55 -11.77 -22.53
N TYR A 48 -1.78 -12.13 -22.17
CA TYR A 48 -2.47 -13.30 -22.71
C TYR A 48 -3.54 -12.94 -23.76
N ARG A 49 -3.95 -11.68 -23.85
CA ARG A 49 -4.96 -11.25 -24.84
C ARG A 49 -4.56 -11.64 -26.28
N LEU A 50 -5.54 -12.15 -27.03
CA LEU A 50 -5.36 -12.48 -28.44
C LEU A 50 -5.17 -11.21 -29.31
N TYR A 51 -5.92 -10.16 -28.99
CA TYR A 51 -5.90 -8.88 -29.69
C TYR A 51 -6.36 -7.74 -28.78
N ARG A 52 -6.05 -6.50 -29.18
CA ARG A 52 -6.61 -5.29 -28.55
C ARG A 52 -8.00 -5.04 -29.14
N SER A 53 -9.03 -5.14 -28.31
CA SER A 53 -10.40 -4.83 -28.70
C SER A 53 -10.50 -3.40 -29.27
N ARG A 54 -11.20 -3.24 -30.39
CA ARG A 54 -11.42 -1.96 -31.08
C ARG A 54 -12.91 -1.65 -31.15
N ASN A 55 -13.29 -0.44 -30.75
CA ASN A 55 -14.66 0.07 -30.83
C ASN A 55 -14.71 1.35 -31.68
N PRO A 56 -14.46 1.26 -33.00
CA PRO A 56 -14.39 2.44 -33.86
C PRO A 56 -15.76 3.11 -34.07
N TYR A 57 -16.86 2.40 -33.81
CA TYR A 57 -18.21 2.90 -34.05
C TYR A 57 -18.90 3.28 -32.73
N LYS A 58 -19.78 4.29 -32.77
CA LYS A 58 -20.64 4.64 -31.62
C LYS A 58 -21.71 3.59 -31.34
N LYS A 59 -22.17 2.84 -32.36
CA LYS A 59 -23.21 1.80 -32.23
C LYS A 59 -22.60 0.45 -31.83
N ALA A 60 -23.13 -0.15 -30.75
CA ALA A 60 -22.64 -1.42 -30.20
C ALA A 60 -22.72 -2.61 -31.19
N ILE A 61 -23.77 -2.67 -32.02
CA ILE A 61 -23.96 -3.75 -33.01
C ILE A 61 -22.82 -3.78 -34.04
N LEU A 62 -22.38 -2.60 -34.51
CA LEU A 62 -21.25 -2.52 -35.46
C LEU A 62 -19.94 -2.99 -34.82
N ASN A 63 -19.73 -2.65 -33.54
CA ASN A 63 -18.57 -3.13 -32.80
C ASN A 63 -18.62 -4.66 -32.55
N LYS A 64 -19.80 -5.27 -32.42
CA LYS A 64 -19.92 -6.75 -32.35
C LYS A 64 -19.37 -7.41 -33.61
N ALA A 65 -19.66 -6.87 -34.80
CA ALA A 65 -19.11 -7.38 -36.05
C ALA A 65 -17.58 -7.20 -36.12
N VAL A 66 -17.07 -6.06 -35.68
CA VAL A 66 -15.62 -5.83 -35.55
C VAL A 66 -14.98 -6.86 -34.63
N HIS A 67 -15.57 -7.14 -33.46
CA HIS A 67 -15.04 -8.15 -32.54
C HIS A 67 -15.06 -9.55 -33.13
N LYS A 68 -16.13 -9.95 -33.84
CA LYS A 68 -16.16 -11.25 -34.56
C LYS A 68 -15.05 -11.34 -35.60
N ALA A 69 -14.84 -10.29 -36.39
CA ALA A 69 -13.76 -10.24 -37.38
C ALA A 69 -12.36 -10.28 -36.72
N GLN A 70 -12.17 -9.58 -35.59
CA GLN A 70 -10.92 -9.63 -34.83
C GLN A 70 -10.64 -11.03 -34.26
N ASP A 71 -11.68 -11.69 -33.75
CA ASP A 71 -11.60 -13.04 -33.19
C ASP A 71 -11.25 -14.07 -34.28
N PHE A 72 -11.93 -14.00 -35.42
CA PHE A 72 -11.63 -14.84 -36.58
C PHE A 72 -10.19 -14.63 -37.10
N LYS A 73 -9.74 -13.38 -37.20
CA LYS A 73 -8.34 -13.07 -37.58
C LYS A 73 -7.34 -13.61 -36.56
N ALA A 74 -7.66 -13.57 -35.26
CA ALA A 74 -6.81 -14.12 -34.22
C ALA A 74 -6.68 -15.64 -34.34
N TYR A 75 -7.79 -16.34 -34.60
CA TYR A 75 -7.81 -17.78 -34.88
C TYR A 75 -6.96 -18.14 -36.11
N GLN A 76 -7.10 -17.39 -37.21
CA GLN A 76 -6.32 -17.64 -38.43
C GLN A 76 -4.83 -17.38 -38.25
N ARG A 77 -4.45 -16.37 -37.46
CA ARG A 77 -3.04 -16.01 -37.24
C ARG A 77 -2.28 -17.07 -36.45
N ASP A 78 -2.89 -17.60 -35.39
CA ASP A 78 -2.26 -18.58 -34.50
C ASP A 78 -3.32 -19.45 -33.85
N LYS A 79 -3.62 -20.58 -34.49
CA LYS A 79 -4.66 -21.52 -34.05
C LYS A 79 -4.36 -22.09 -32.66
N ASN A 80 -3.10 -22.41 -32.38
CA ASN A 80 -2.69 -23.04 -31.12
C ASN A 80 -2.86 -22.06 -29.95
N LYS A 81 -2.36 -20.83 -30.10
CA LYS A 81 -2.55 -19.78 -29.10
C LYS A 81 -4.04 -19.45 -28.88
N TYR A 82 -4.84 -19.44 -29.95
CA TYR A 82 -6.28 -19.20 -29.85
C TYR A 82 -6.98 -20.30 -29.04
N LYS A 83 -6.74 -21.58 -29.39
CA LYS A 83 -7.31 -22.73 -28.68
C LYS A 83 -6.91 -22.75 -27.22
N ARG A 84 -5.62 -22.57 -26.92
CA ARG A 84 -5.10 -22.46 -25.55
C ARG A 84 -5.79 -21.34 -24.79
N TYR A 85 -5.89 -20.15 -25.37
CA TYR A 85 -6.60 -19.02 -24.76
C TYR A 85 -8.06 -19.38 -24.42
N ARG A 86 -8.77 -20.04 -25.34
CA ARG A 86 -10.16 -20.49 -25.13
C ARG A 86 -10.26 -21.55 -24.04
N ALA A 87 -9.33 -22.50 -23.97
CA ALA A 87 -9.29 -23.53 -22.94
C ALA A 87 -9.08 -22.92 -21.54
N PHE A 88 -8.16 -21.96 -21.40
CA PHE A 88 -7.97 -21.23 -20.14
C PHE A 88 -9.21 -20.41 -19.74
N GLU A 89 -9.78 -19.63 -20.66
CA GLU A 89 -10.99 -18.86 -20.35
C GLU A 89 -12.19 -19.76 -20.06
N HIS A 90 -12.27 -20.94 -20.68
CA HIS A 90 -13.29 -21.92 -20.33
C HIS A 90 -13.11 -22.39 -18.88
N PHE A 91 -11.90 -22.84 -18.51
CA PHE A 91 -11.58 -23.26 -17.16
C PHE A 91 -11.89 -22.18 -16.12
N ILE A 92 -11.47 -20.93 -16.36
CA ILE A 92 -11.67 -19.82 -15.43
C ILE A 92 -13.15 -19.47 -15.23
N ASN A 93 -13.97 -19.56 -16.29
CA ASN A 93 -15.36 -19.12 -16.23
C ASN A 93 -16.36 -20.25 -15.96
N HIS A 94 -15.98 -21.52 -16.13
CA HIS A 94 -16.90 -22.66 -16.04
C HIS A 94 -16.42 -23.77 -15.09
N THR A 95 -15.11 -23.89 -14.83
CA THR A 95 -14.56 -24.88 -13.90
C THR A 95 -14.25 -24.25 -12.53
N LEU A 96 -13.71 -23.03 -12.51
CA LEU A 96 -13.58 -22.23 -11.30
C LEU A 96 -14.91 -21.58 -10.93
N ASN A 97 -15.28 -21.62 -9.65
CA ASN A 97 -16.39 -20.84 -9.12
C ASN A 97 -15.91 -19.40 -8.93
N THR A 98 -16.20 -18.53 -9.90
CA THR A 98 -15.72 -17.15 -9.91
C THR A 98 -16.84 -16.13 -9.69
N THR A 99 -16.54 -15.06 -8.95
CA THR A 99 -17.47 -13.93 -8.82
C THR A 99 -17.72 -13.27 -10.17
N GLN A 100 -18.95 -12.84 -10.44
CA GLN A 100 -19.32 -12.11 -11.64
C GLN A 100 -19.96 -10.76 -11.30
N PRO A 101 -19.72 -9.70 -12.10
CA PRO A 101 -18.82 -9.64 -13.26
C PRO A 101 -17.33 -9.52 -12.85
N PRO A 102 -16.37 -9.71 -13.78
CA PRO A 102 -14.95 -9.56 -13.50
C PRO A 102 -14.57 -8.13 -13.09
N VAL A 103 -13.71 -8.02 -12.09
CA VAL A 103 -13.23 -6.75 -11.54
C VAL A 103 -11.87 -6.42 -12.13
N LYS A 104 -11.70 -5.23 -12.73
CA LYS A 104 -10.52 -4.93 -13.59
C LYS A 104 -9.43 -4.09 -12.92
N ASN A 105 -9.73 -3.50 -11.78
CA ASN A 105 -8.80 -2.65 -11.04
C ASN A 105 -9.23 -2.52 -9.58
N PHE A 106 -8.30 -2.07 -8.73
CA PHE A 106 -8.54 -1.93 -7.29
C PHE A 106 -9.68 -0.96 -6.94
N VAL A 107 -9.94 0.08 -7.75
CA VAL A 107 -11.05 1.02 -7.48
C VAL A 107 -12.41 0.34 -7.64
N GLN A 108 -12.54 -0.56 -8.61
CA GLN A 108 -13.73 -1.39 -8.75
C GLN A 108 -13.82 -2.41 -7.62
N LEU A 109 -12.68 -3.04 -7.27
CA LEU A 109 -12.61 -4.05 -6.20
C LEU A 109 -13.00 -3.46 -4.84
N SER A 110 -12.51 -2.28 -4.51
CA SER A 110 -12.79 -1.59 -3.24
C SER A 110 -14.23 -1.08 -3.12
N LYS A 111 -14.99 -1.07 -4.21
CA LYS A 111 -16.41 -0.67 -4.24
C LYS A 111 -17.33 -1.87 -4.38
N ALA A 112 -16.78 -3.06 -4.61
CA ALA A 112 -17.56 -4.27 -4.73
C ALA A 112 -18.06 -4.68 -3.34
N GLU A 113 -19.36 -4.85 -3.22
CA GLU A 113 -20.01 -5.29 -1.99
C GLU A 113 -20.07 -6.81 -1.99
N PHE A 114 -19.00 -7.43 -1.51
CA PHE A 114 -18.97 -8.87 -1.32
C PHE A 114 -19.55 -9.24 0.05
N ASP A 115 -20.34 -10.31 0.07
CA ASP A 115 -20.89 -10.90 1.29
C ASP A 115 -20.07 -12.14 1.68
N PHE A 116 -18.87 -11.91 2.21
CA PHE A 116 -17.97 -12.96 2.69
C PHE A 116 -17.81 -12.90 4.20
N ASN A 117 -17.74 -14.07 4.84
CA ASN A 117 -17.38 -14.16 6.26
C ASN A 117 -15.86 -14.13 6.44
N ALA A 118 -15.12 -14.65 5.46
CA ALA A 118 -13.66 -14.64 5.43
C ALA A 118 -13.14 -14.43 4.00
N MET A 119 -11.93 -13.90 3.88
CA MET A 119 -11.21 -13.79 2.62
C MET A 119 -9.81 -14.40 2.76
N ILE A 120 -9.35 -15.07 1.72
CA ILE A 120 -8.04 -15.71 1.63
C ILE A 120 -7.26 -15.14 0.45
N ALA A 121 -6.01 -14.74 0.66
CA ALA A 121 -5.07 -14.35 -0.40
C ALA A 121 -3.95 -15.38 -0.54
N GLY A 122 -3.62 -15.79 -1.77
CA GLY A 122 -2.54 -16.75 -2.08
C GLY A 122 -3.01 -17.91 -2.97
N SER A 123 -2.18 -18.90 -3.33
CA SER A 123 -0.80 -19.16 -2.89
C SER A 123 0.32 -18.65 -3.82
N ASP A 124 -0.03 -18.08 -4.97
CA ASP A 124 1.00 -17.78 -5.97
C ASP A 124 1.86 -16.55 -5.60
N GLN A 125 2.69 -16.07 -6.52
CA GLN A 125 3.59 -14.91 -6.39
C GLN A 125 2.83 -13.56 -6.32
N ILE A 126 1.77 -13.50 -5.52
CA ILE A 126 0.86 -12.36 -5.37
C ILE A 126 1.51 -11.18 -4.65
N TRP A 127 2.56 -11.43 -3.87
CA TRP A 127 3.36 -10.39 -3.20
C TRP A 127 4.62 -10.03 -3.98
N ASN A 128 4.78 -10.53 -5.21
CA ASN A 128 5.86 -10.10 -6.08
C ASN A 128 5.56 -8.74 -6.71
N GLY A 129 6.25 -7.69 -6.25
CA GLY A 129 6.04 -6.32 -6.72
C GLY A 129 6.35 -6.08 -8.19
N VAL A 130 7.14 -6.94 -8.84
CA VAL A 130 7.37 -6.89 -10.30
C VAL A 130 6.08 -7.19 -11.06
N PHE A 131 5.29 -8.16 -10.58
CA PHE A 131 4.05 -8.58 -11.24
C PHE A 131 2.84 -7.78 -10.78
N THR A 132 2.72 -7.56 -9.46
CA THR A 132 1.51 -6.96 -8.88
C THR A 132 1.63 -5.47 -8.60
N LYS A 133 2.86 -4.92 -8.57
CA LYS A 133 3.13 -3.52 -8.19
C LYS A 133 2.54 -3.15 -6.82
N MET A 134 2.64 -4.07 -5.86
CA MET A 134 2.09 -3.93 -4.51
C MET A 134 0.60 -3.56 -4.53
N ASN A 135 -0.16 -4.22 -5.42
CA ASN A 135 -1.58 -3.93 -5.58
C ASN A 135 -2.34 -4.35 -4.30
N PRO A 136 -3.07 -3.42 -3.64
CA PRO A 136 -3.68 -3.70 -2.34
C PRO A 136 -4.74 -4.80 -2.37
N GLY A 137 -5.27 -5.16 -3.55
CA GLY A 137 -6.19 -6.29 -3.69
C GLY A 137 -5.58 -7.63 -3.27
N PHE A 138 -4.28 -7.85 -3.53
CA PHE A 138 -3.58 -9.08 -3.10
C PHE A 138 -3.19 -9.08 -1.62
N PHE A 139 -3.50 -8.00 -0.90
CA PHE A 139 -3.37 -7.88 0.55
C PHE A 139 -4.74 -7.78 1.23
N LEU A 140 -5.82 -8.11 0.52
CA LEU A 140 -7.20 -8.05 1.02
C LEU A 140 -7.61 -6.67 1.59
N ASN A 141 -7.02 -5.59 1.08
CA ASN A 141 -7.30 -4.22 1.51
C ASN A 141 -8.62 -3.67 0.93
N PHE A 142 -9.69 -4.44 1.02
CA PHE A 142 -11.04 -4.11 0.56
C PHE A 142 -12.08 -4.94 1.35
N GLY A 143 -13.36 -4.78 1.01
CA GLY A 143 -14.45 -5.45 1.72
C GLY A 143 -14.77 -4.77 3.05
N LYS A 144 -15.72 -5.35 3.80
CA LYS A 144 -16.17 -4.78 5.06
C LYS A 144 -15.10 -4.93 6.17
N PRO A 145 -15.06 -4.04 7.18
CA PRO A 145 -14.06 -4.11 8.25
C PRO A 145 -14.14 -5.39 9.06
N ASP A 146 -15.32 -5.98 9.23
CA ASP A 146 -15.62 -7.17 10.03
C ASP A 146 -15.21 -8.51 9.38
N VAL A 147 -14.78 -8.49 8.12
CA VAL A 147 -14.37 -9.71 7.40
C VAL A 147 -13.01 -10.20 7.87
N LYS A 148 -12.91 -11.50 8.19
CA LYS A 148 -11.63 -12.14 8.52
C LYS A 148 -10.72 -12.24 7.29
N ARG A 149 -9.43 -11.91 7.42
CA ARG A 149 -8.46 -11.87 6.34
C ARG A 149 -7.30 -12.83 6.60
N ILE A 150 -7.06 -13.75 5.68
CA ILE A 150 -6.07 -14.82 5.85
C ILE A 150 -5.13 -14.81 4.64
N SER A 151 -3.83 -14.90 4.87
CA SER A 151 -2.87 -15.27 3.83
C SER A 151 -2.68 -16.79 3.86
N TYR A 152 -2.91 -17.46 2.74
CA TYR A 152 -2.62 -18.89 2.59
C TYR A 152 -1.54 -19.11 1.55
N ALA A 153 -0.38 -19.62 2.00
CA ALA A 153 0.73 -19.99 1.14
C ALA A 153 1.17 -18.85 0.19
N ALA A 154 0.98 -17.57 0.53
CA ALA A 154 1.38 -16.47 -0.35
C ALA A 154 2.90 -16.50 -0.61
N SER A 155 3.30 -16.11 -1.82
CA SER A 155 4.69 -16.13 -2.24
C SER A 155 5.17 -14.74 -2.63
N ILE A 156 6.37 -14.39 -2.19
CA ILE A 156 7.06 -13.15 -2.58
C ILE A 156 7.78 -13.38 -3.91
N GLY A 157 8.30 -14.60 -4.12
CA GLY A 157 8.89 -15.00 -5.39
C GLY A 157 10.22 -14.35 -5.74
N LYS A 158 10.92 -13.82 -4.74
CA LYS A 158 12.26 -13.23 -4.77
C LYS A 158 12.89 -13.36 -3.38
N ASP A 159 14.20 -13.13 -3.28
CA ASP A 159 14.95 -13.26 -2.02
C ASP A 159 14.55 -12.23 -0.96
N GLU A 160 14.25 -11.00 -1.38
CA GLU A 160 14.01 -9.90 -0.44
C GLU A 160 12.87 -8.98 -0.88
N ILE A 161 12.15 -8.42 0.10
CA ILE A 161 11.30 -7.24 -0.14
C ILE A 161 12.23 -6.03 -0.22
N SER A 162 12.22 -5.34 -1.36
CA SER A 162 13.13 -4.19 -1.57
C SER A 162 12.63 -2.98 -0.79
N ASP A 163 13.53 -2.06 -0.46
CA ASP A 163 13.19 -0.84 0.29
C ASP A 163 12.11 0.01 -0.39
N VAL A 164 12.00 -0.07 -1.72
CA VAL A 164 10.97 0.67 -2.47
C VAL A 164 9.58 0.09 -2.19
N GLU A 165 9.51 -1.24 -2.01
CA GLU A 165 8.27 -1.97 -1.75
C GLU A 165 7.94 -2.06 -0.25
N ALA A 166 8.96 -2.06 0.62
CA ALA A 166 8.86 -2.27 2.06
C ALA A 166 7.75 -1.44 2.71
N LEU A 167 7.70 -0.14 2.44
CA LEU A 167 6.70 0.74 3.03
C LEU A 167 5.27 0.41 2.58
N GLN A 168 5.06 -0.02 1.34
CA GLN A 168 3.73 -0.46 0.89
C GLN A 168 3.38 -1.84 1.43
N PHE A 169 4.37 -2.73 1.53
CA PHE A 169 4.21 -4.06 2.08
C PHE A 169 3.78 -3.97 3.55
N GLN A 170 4.53 -3.21 4.36
CA GLN A 170 4.24 -2.93 5.76
C GLN A 170 2.83 -2.37 5.94
N LYS A 171 2.45 -1.37 5.13
CA LYS A 171 1.10 -0.79 5.18
C LYS A 171 -0.01 -1.83 5.06
N TYR A 172 0.16 -2.84 4.22
CA TYR A 172 -0.93 -3.75 3.86
C TYR A 172 -0.85 -5.10 4.55
N ILE A 173 0.31 -5.54 5.04
CA ILE A 173 0.46 -6.85 5.68
C ILE A 173 -0.29 -6.92 7.01
N HIS A 174 -0.43 -5.79 7.72
CA HIS A 174 -1.20 -5.70 8.96
C HIS A 174 -2.72 -5.87 8.78
N ASN A 175 -3.21 -5.99 7.54
CA ASN A 175 -4.61 -6.32 7.29
C ASN A 175 -4.94 -7.79 7.51
N PHE A 176 -3.95 -8.68 7.67
CA PHE A 176 -4.19 -10.11 7.83
C PHE A 176 -4.35 -10.49 9.31
N ASP A 177 -5.40 -11.26 9.63
CA ASP A 177 -5.60 -11.88 10.93
C ASP A 177 -4.68 -13.09 11.14
N TYR A 178 -4.37 -13.80 10.04
CA TYR A 178 -3.51 -14.98 10.04
C TYR A 178 -2.64 -14.98 8.80
N ILE A 179 -1.34 -15.22 8.97
CA ILE A 179 -0.37 -15.15 7.89
C ILE A 179 0.31 -16.50 7.70
N SER A 180 0.20 -17.04 6.50
CA SER A 180 1.10 -18.10 6.04
C SER A 180 1.66 -17.81 4.65
N VAL A 181 2.83 -18.38 4.41
CA VAL A 181 3.63 -18.21 3.19
C VAL A 181 4.10 -19.57 2.68
N ARG A 182 4.49 -19.65 1.40
CA ARG A 182 4.90 -20.91 0.77
C ARG A 182 6.37 -21.26 0.97
N GLU A 183 7.23 -20.29 1.28
CA GLU A 183 8.67 -20.48 1.38
C GLU A 183 9.26 -19.88 2.66
N ALA A 184 10.26 -20.55 3.25
CA ALA A 184 10.91 -20.12 4.49
C ALA A 184 11.54 -18.71 4.39
N LYS A 185 12.18 -18.40 3.25
CA LYS A 185 12.69 -17.05 2.97
C LYS A 185 11.58 -15.99 3.01
N ALA A 186 10.38 -16.30 2.52
CA ALA A 186 9.28 -15.34 2.61
C ALA A 186 8.85 -15.11 4.06
N LYS A 187 8.90 -16.14 4.92
CA LYS A 187 8.63 -15.99 6.35
C LYS A 187 9.62 -15.02 6.98
N GLU A 188 10.92 -15.19 6.73
CA GLU A 188 11.97 -14.28 7.20
C GLU A 188 11.71 -12.83 6.77
N GLN A 189 11.32 -12.62 5.50
CA GLN A 189 11.03 -11.28 4.99
C GLN A 189 9.76 -10.66 5.59
N VAL A 190 8.72 -11.46 5.85
CA VAL A 190 7.46 -10.97 6.44
C VAL A 190 7.63 -10.63 7.92
N LEU A 191 8.39 -11.43 8.67
CA LEU A 191 8.67 -11.20 10.10
C LEU A 191 9.42 -9.88 10.37
N ARG A 192 10.00 -9.25 9.34
CA ARG A 192 10.55 -7.87 9.45
C ARG A 192 9.47 -6.80 9.68
N PHE A 193 8.21 -7.12 9.41
CA PHE A 193 7.11 -6.16 9.40
C PHE A 193 5.95 -6.53 10.34
N VAL A 194 5.94 -7.72 10.94
CA VAL A 194 4.83 -8.20 11.78
C VAL A 194 5.35 -8.91 13.03
N ASP A 195 4.62 -8.77 14.13
CA ASP A 195 4.88 -9.50 15.39
C ASP A 195 4.18 -10.87 15.41
N ASP A 196 3.23 -11.09 14.50
CA ASP A 196 2.38 -12.27 14.46
C ASP A 196 3.15 -13.52 13.98
N GLU A 197 2.71 -14.70 14.45
CA GLU A 197 3.22 -15.97 13.95
C GLU A 197 2.94 -16.13 12.45
N VAL A 198 4.01 -16.33 11.68
CA VAL A 198 3.96 -16.64 10.25
C VAL A 198 4.26 -18.11 10.03
N GLU A 199 3.31 -18.84 9.46
CA GLU A 199 3.47 -20.27 9.16
C GLU A 199 3.98 -20.52 7.74
N VAL A 200 4.83 -21.54 7.56
CA VAL A 200 5.21 -22.03 6.24
C VAL A 200 4.32 -23.22 5.91
N VAL A 201 3.53 -23.08 4.84
CA VAL A 201 2.53 -24.08 4.41
C VAL A 201 2.77 -24.52 2.97
N CYS A 202 2.20 -25.65 2.59
CA CYS A 202 2.35 -26.20 1.25
C CYS A 202 1.42 -25.50 0.24
N ASP A 203 1.78 -25.62 -1.05
CA ASP A 203 0.92 -25.14 -2.14
C ASP A 203 -0.45 -25.86 -2.11
N PRO A 204 -1.58 -25.18 -2.39
CA PRO A 204 -2.90 -25.79 -2.36
C PRO A 204 -3.04 -27.05 -3.21
N THR A 205 -2.24 -27.17 -4.28
CA THR A 205 -2.22 -28.37 -5.12
C THR A 205 -1.87 -29.65 -4.36
N LEU A 206 -1.17 -29.53 -3.22
CA LEU A 206 -0.77 -30.66 -2.39
C LEU A 206 -1.83 -31.04 -1.34
N LEU A 207 -2.89 -30.26 -1.17
CA LEU A 207 -3.95 -30.52 -0.18
C LEU A 207 -4.91 -31.63 -0.63
N LEU A 208 -5.09 -31.77 -1.95
CA LEU A 208 -6.03 -32.70 -2.55
C LEU A 208 -5.37 -34.05 -2.85
N PRO A 209 -6.13 -35.16 -2.79
CA PRO A 209 -5.66 -36.44 -3.28
C PRO A 209 -5.57 -36.46 -4.81
N ARG A 210 -4.73 -37.34 -5.35
CA ARG A 210 -4.56 -37.57 -6.80
C ARG A 210 -5.89 -37.76 -7.54
N SER A 211 -6.83 -38.51 -6.94
CA SER A 211 -8.13 -38.82 -7.54
C SER A 211 -8.92 -37.59 -7.99
N LYS A 212 -8.78 -36.45 -7.29
CA LYS A 212 -9.43 -35.20 -7.68
C LYS A 212 -8.87 -34.62 -8.97
N TYR A 213 -7.58 -34.82 -9.23
CA TYR A 213 -6.97 -34.41 -10.49
C TYR A 213 -7.27 -35.40 -11.63
N ASP A 214 -7.44 -36.68 -11.31
CA ASP A 214 -7.90 -37.69 -12.28
C ASP A 214 -9.32 -37.39 -12.79
N GLU A 215 -10.21 -36.85 -11.94
CA GLU A 215 -11.54 -36.36 -12.35
C GLU A 215 -11.47 -35.18 -13.35
N LEU A 216 -10.38 -34.40 -13.30
CA LEU A 216 -10.21 -33.17 -14.07
C LEU A 216 -9.39 -33.36 -15.36
N LYS A 217 -8.47 -34.33 -15.37
CA LYS A 217 -7.48 -34.47 -16.46
C LYS A 217 -8.13 -34.89 -17.77
N LYS A 218 -7.54 -34.43 -18.88
CA LYS A 218 -7.86 -34.88 -20.23
C LYS A 218 -6.65 -35.54 -20.86
N ASP A 219 -6.75 -36.85 -21.11
CA ASP A 219 -5.64 -37.64 -21.60
C ASP A 219 -5.26 -37.28 -23.05
N PRO A 220 -3.94 -37.26 -23.36
CA PRO A 220 -3.47 -37.03 -24.71
C PRO A 220 -3.78 -38.23 -25.62
N LYS A 221 -3.93 -37.97 -26.92
CA LYS A 221 -4.11 -39.01 -27.94
C LYS A 221 -2.77 -39.53 -28.45
N ILE A 222 -1.98 -40.14 -27.56
CA ILE A 222 -0.70 -40.78 -27.86
C ILE A 222 -0.63 -42.15 -27.18
N ASN A 223 -0.21 -43.18 -27.90
CA ASN A 223 -0.25 -44.57 -27.43
C ASN A 223 1.15 -45.15 -27.12
N GLN A 224 2.19 -44.32 -27.14
CA GLN A 224 3.58 -44.69 -26.84
C GLN A 224 4.06 -43.98 -25.59
N GLU A 225 5.03 -44.56 -24.88
CA GLU A 225 5.71 -43.86 -23.78
C GLU A 225 6.51 -42.66 -24.31
N TYR A 226 6.60 -41.60 -23.51
CA TYR A 226 7.29 -40.38 -23.89
C TYR A 226 7.88 -39.64 -22.69
N ILE A 227 8.83 -38.76 -23.01
CA ILE A 227 9.36 -37.73 -22.11
C ILE A 227 8.55 -36.45 -22.33
N TYR A 228 7.94 -35.90 -21.28
CA TYR A 228 7.28 -34.60 -21.34
C TYR A 228 8.22 -33.48 -20.90
N VAL A 229 8.51 -32.55 -21.80
CA VAL A 229 9.35 -31.38 -21.51
C VAL A 229 8.49 -30.13 -21.36
N HIS A 230 8.46 -29.59 -20.14
CA HIS A 230 7.69 -28.41 -19.80
C HIS A 230 8.58 -27.18 -19.55
N ASN A 231 8.52 -26.22 -20.46
CA ASN A 231 9.14 -24.93 -20.27
C ASN A 231 8.11 -23.89 -19.79
N VAL A 232 8.34 -23.30 -18.62
CA VAL A 232 7.47 -22.24 -18.07
C VAL A 232 7.55 -20.95 -18.89
N HIS A 233 8.70 -20.66 -19.48
CA HIS A 233 8.94 -19.49 -20.33
C HIS A 233 8.87 -19.87 -21.79
N LEU A 234 7.72 -19.62 -22.41
CA LEU A 234 7.50 -19.93 -23.83
C LEU A 234 8.28 -19.01 -24.80
N VAL A 235 8.96 -17.97 -24.27
CA VAL A 235 9.63 -16.93 -25.08
C VAL A 235 11.16 -16.92 -24.86
N LYS A 236 11.66 -17.44 -23.73
CA LYS A 236 13.11 -17.50 -23.44
C LYS A 236 13.58 -18.95 -23.53
N VAL A 237 14.58 -19.23 -24.35
CA VAL A 237 15.20 -20.56 -24.43
C VAL A 237 15.88 -20.86 -23.09
N ASP A 238 15.59 -22.03 -22.53
CA ASP A 238 16.36 -22.60 -21.43
C ASP A 238 17.21 -23.71 -22.04
N GLU A 239 18.42 -23.37 -22.46
CA GLU A 239 19.30 -24.29 -23.19
C GLU A 239 19.64 -25.53 -22.35
N ARG A 240 19.70 -25.38 -21.03
CA ARG A 240 19.94 -26.47 -20.09
C ARG A 240 18.79 -27.48 -20.07
N LEU A 241 17.55 -27.00 -20.04
CA LEU A 241 16.36 -27.86 -20.12
C LEU A 241 16.34 -28.65 -21.42
N ASN A 242 16.67 -28.00 -22.54
CA ASN A 242 16.72 -28.66 -23.84
C ASN A 242 17.86 -29.69 -23.93
N ALA A 243 19.06 -29.33 -23.48
CA ALA A 243 20.21 -30.23 -23.46
C ALA A 243 19.96 -31.46 -22.58
N MET A 244 19.38 -31.26 -21.40
CA MET A 244 18.99 -32.35 -20.50
C MET A 244 17.96 -33.29 -21.14
N ALA A 245 16.97 -32.74 -21.84
CA ALA A 245 15.96 -33.53 -22.52
C ALA A 245 16.53 -34.35 -23.69
N GLU A 246 17.42 -33.77 -24.51
CA GLU A 246 18.12 -34.48 -25.57
C GLU A 246 18.97 -35.64 -25.01
N GLU A 247 19.70 -35.39 -23.93
CA GLU A 247 20.54 -36.41 -23.30
C GLU A 247 19.72 -37.54 -22.68
N LEU A 248 18.64 -37.21 -21.96
CA LEU A 248 17.76 -38.23 -21.39
C LEU A 248 17.07 -39.06 -22.49
N SER A 249 16.60 -38.42 -23.55
CA SER A 249 16.02 -39.10 -24.72
C SER A 249 17.03 -40.04 -25.38
N ARG A 250 18.28 -39.61 -25.55
CA ARG A 250 19.35 -40.44 -26.11
C ARG A 250 19.62 -41.68 -25.26
N ARG A 251 19.66 -41.54 -23.92
CA ARG A 251 19.94 -42.65 -22.99
C ARG A 251 18.79 -43.63 -22.84
N THR A 252 17.55 -43.13 -22.85
CA THR A 252 16.35 -43.94 -22.64
C THR A 252 15.74 -44.47 -23.94
N GLY A 253 16.06 -43.86 -25.09
CA GLY A 253 15.41 -44.12 -26.38
C GLY A 253 13.99 -43.54 -26.50
N LEU A 254 13.48 -42.90 -25.45
CA LEU A 254 12.10 -42.42 -25.39
C LEU A 254 11.92 -41.13 -26.21
N PRO A 255 10.83 -41.01 -26.98
CA PRO A 255 10.54 -39.82 -27.74
C PRO A 255 10.03 -38.67 -26.86
N ILE A 256 10.18 -37.43 -27.34
CA ILE A 256 9.88 -36.21 -26.60
C ILE A 256 8.56 -35.59 -27.06
N VAL A 257 7.74 -35.19 -26.08
CA VAL A 257 6.64 -34.24 -26.25
C VAL A 257 6.95 -32.97 -25.46
N HIS A 258 6.72 -31.79 -26.04
CA HIS A 258 7.09 -30.54 -25.37
C HIS A 258 6.15 -29.37 -25.68
N ASN A 259 6.24 -28.29 -24.90
CA ASN A 259 5.33 -27.14 -25.01
C ASN A 259 5.92 -25.92 -25.74
N ARG A 260 6.99 -26.09 -26.55
CA ARG A 260 7.68 -24.99 -27.24
C ARG A 260 7.31 -24.92 -28.73
N PRO A 261 6.83 -23.78 -29.23
CA PRO A 261 6.51 -23.64 -30.66
C PRO A 261 7.76 -23.43 -31.54
N ASP A 262 8.84 -22.88 -30.96
CA ASP A 262 10.02 -22.34 -31.64
C ASP A 262 11.26 -23.23 -31.54
N TYR A 263 11.12 -24.43 -31.00
CA TYR A 263 12.19 -25.42 -30.85
C TYR A 263 11.70 -26.78 -31.34
N SER A 264 12.59 -27.63 -31.83
CA SER A 264 12.28 -29.03 -32.16
C SER A 264 13.39 -29.93 -31.64
N PHE A 265 13.01 -31.05 -31.03
CA PHE A 265 13.94 -32.05 -30.51
C PHE A 265 14.28 -33.09 -31.59
N LYS A 266 15.45 -33.76 -31.47
CA LYS A 266 15.86 -34.79 -32.44
C LYS A 266 14.90 -35.98 -32.49
N ASN A 267 14.42 -36.42 -31.33
CA ASN A 267 13.47 -37.54 -31.17
C ASN A 267 12.07 -37.01 -30.79
N GLU A 268 11.56 -36.02 -31.51
CA GLU A 268 10.25 -35.41 -31.22
C GLU A 268 9.09 -36.29 -31.74
N CYS A 269 8.08 -36.52 -30.90
CA CYS A 269 6.84 -37.19 -31.29
C CYS A 269 5.57 -36.31 -31.15
N GLY A 270 5.69 -35.10 -30.59
CA GLY A 270 4.57 -34.17 -30.54
C GLY A 270 4.84 -32.85 -29.82
N LYS A 271 3.93 -31.89 -29.99
CA LYS A 271 3.95 -30.60 -29.28
C LYS A 271 2.63 -30.29 -28.59
N PHE A 272 2.69 -29.96 -27.30
CA PHE A 272 1.55 -29.49 -26.51
C PHE A 272 1.45 -27.95 -26.56
N LEU A 273 0.80 -27.43 -27.59
CA LEU A 273 0.71 -25.98 -27.84
C LEU A 273 -0.69 -25.39 -27.65
N ASP A 274 -1.73 -26.22 -27.66
CA ASP A 274 -3.12 -25.75 -27.86
C ASP A 274 -4.11 -26.12 -26.74
N GLY A 275 -3.68 -26.74 -25.65
CA GLY A 275 -4.56 -27.11 -24.52
C GLY A 275 -4.47 -26.21 -23.28
N GLY A 276 -5.41 -26.44 -22.36
CA GLY A 276 -5.57 -25.74 -21.09
C GLY A 276 -5.11 -26.57 -19.89
N PRO A 277 -5.57 -26.22 -18.67
CA PRO A 277 -5.18 -26.89 -17.43
C PRO A 277 -5.47 -28.39 -17.40
N GLU A 278 -6.60 -28.81 -17.95
CA GLU A 278 -7.03 -30.21 -17.97
C GLU A 278 -6.12 -31.08 -18.85
N GLU A 279 -5.76 -30.59 -20.05
CA GLU A 279 -4.82 -31.29 -20.93
C GLU A 279 -3.40 -31.27 -20.38
N PHE A 280 -2.99 -30.21 -19.69
CA PHE A 280 -1.68 -30.15 -19.03
C PHE A 280 -1.53 -31.26 -17.98
N LEU A 281 -2.57 -31.49 -17.17
CA LEU A 281 -2.60 -32.61 -16.22
C LEU A 281 -2.49 -33.96 -16.96
N GLY A 282 -3.21 -34.13 -18.06
CA GLY A 282 -3.15 -35.37 -18.85
C GLY A 282 -1.76 -35.64 -19.44
N TRP A 283 -1.08 -34.62 -19.96
CA TRP A 283 0.29 -34.78 -20.49
C TRP A 283 1.29 -35.21 -19.42
N ILE A 284 1.20 -34.66 -18.21
CA ILE A 284 2.05 -35.09 -17.09
C ILE A 284 1.65 -36.50 -16.64
N ALA A 285 0.36 -36.72 -16.42
CA ALA A 285 -0.17 -37.98 -15.90
C ALA A 285 0.17 -39.19 -16.78
N ASN A 286 0.38 -39.03 -18.09
CA ASN A 286 0.69 -40.13 -19.00
C ASN A 286 2.17 -40.18 -19.44
N ALA A 287 3.01 -39.26 -18.97
CA ALA A 287 4.43 -39.26 -19.30
C ALA A 287 5.19 -40.36 -18.55
N ARG A 288 6.23 -40.94 -19.17
CA ARG A 288 7.17 -41.82 -18.47
C ARG A 288 8.17 -41.01 -17.65
N TYR A 289 8.70 -39.94 -18.24
CA TYR A 289 9.54 -38.95 -17.58
C TYR A 289 8.99 -37.54 -17.79
N VAL A 290 9.18 -36.67 -16.80
CA VAL A 290 8.86 -35.23 -16.91
C VAL A 290 10.10 -34.40 -16.65
N LEU A 291 10.42 -33.48 -17.56
CA LEU A 291 11.50 -32.52 -17.41
C LEU A 291 10.92 -31.12 -17.39
N ALA A 292 11.18 -30.37 -16.32
CA ALA A 292 10.59 -29.05 -16.19
C ALA A 292 11.47 -28.05 -15.46
N ASN A 293 11.38 -26.78 -15.87
CA ASN A 293 11.85 -25.62 -15.10
C ASN A 293 10.69 -24.90 -14.38
N SER A 294 9.63 -25.65 -14.06
CA SER A 294 8.36 -25.15 -13.52
C SER A 294 8.00 -25.84 -12.22
N PHE A 295 7.80 -25.05 -11.17
CA PHE A 295 7.38 -25.54 -9.85
C PHE A 295 6.15 -26.46 -9.92
N HIS A 296 5.09 -26.05 -10.62
CA HIS A 296 3.85 -26.83 -10.67
C HIS A 296 3.99 -28.08 -11.54
N ALA A 297 4.81 -28.07 -12.58
CA ALA A 297 5.07 -29.29 -13.33
C ALA A 297 5.76 -30.32 -12.44
N THR A 298 6.76 -29.91 -11.65
CA THR A 298 7.41 -30.75 -10.64
C THR A 298 6.41 -31.30 -9.61
N VAL A 299 5.54 -30.44 -9.07
CA VAL A 299 4.49 -30.85 -8.11
C VAL A 299 3.57 -31.90 -8.72
N PHE A 300 3.07 -31.71 -9.94
CA PHE A 300 2.17 -32.67 -10.58
C PHE A 300 2.88 -33.96 -11.01
N SER A 301 4.15 -33.92 -11.39
CA SER A 301 4.93 -35.15 -11.62
C SER A 301 4.99 -36.00 -10.36
N MET A 302 5.19 -35.36 -9.20
CA MET A 302 5.13 -36.04 -7.91
C MET A 302 3.73 -36.60 -7.63
N ILE A 303 2.65 -35.80 -7.77
CA ILE A 303 1.27 -36.26 -7.52
C ILE A 303 0.88 -37.47 -8.40
N TYR A 304 1.33 -37.51 -9.65
CA TYR A 304 1.03 -38.60 -10.59
C TYR A 304 2.00 -39.78 -10.51
N HIS A 305 2.98 -39.73 -9.61
CA HIS A 305 4.03 -40.73 -9.45
C HIS A 305 4.79 -40.99 -10.77
N ARG A 306 5.31 -39.91 -11.37
CA ARG A 306 6.12 -39.93 -12.61
C ARG A 306 7.57 -39.61 -12.34
N GLU A 307 8.48 -40.38 -12.94
CA GLU A 307 9.90 -40.04 -12.93
C GLU A 307 10.11 -38.62 -13.45
N PHE A 308 10.94 -37.81 -12.79
CA PHE A 308 11.10 -36.42 -13.19
C PHE A 308 12.46 -35.84 -12.89
N ILE A 309 12.83 -34.81 -13.65
CA ILE A 309 13.99 -33.96 -13.39
C ILE A 309 13.52 -32.51 -13.39
N THR A 310 13.91 -31.78 -12.36
CA THR A 310 13.61 -30.36 -12.23
C THR A 310 14.85 -29.53 -12.52
N ILE A 311 14.77 -28.65 -13.51
CA ILE A 311 15.83 -27.71 -13.82
C ILE A 311 15.71 -26.49 -12.90
N PRO A 312 16.76 -26.10 -12.15
CA PRO A 312 16.76 -24.90 -11.33
C PRO A 312 16.40 -23.66 -12.16
N HIS A 313 15.40 -22.92 -11.72
CA HIS A 313 15.00 -21.68 -12.38
C HIS A 313 16.11 -20.64 -12.21
N PHE A 314 16.60 -20.06 -13.32
CA PHE A 314 17.77 -19.16 -13.34
C PHE A 314 17.74 -18.01 -12.32
N GLN A 315 16.55 -17.52 -11.99
CA GLN A 315 16.41 -16.35 -11.13
C GLN A 315 16.12 -16.69 -9.67
N ASN A 316 15.43 -17.80 -9.39
CA ASN A 316 14.82 -18.07 -8.08
C ASN A 316 14.63 -19.59 -7.86
N PRO A 317 15.72 -20.37 -7.69
CA PRO A 317 15.64 -21.82 -7.56
C PRO A 317 15.09 -22.28 -6.20
N ASP A 318 15.10 -21.40 -5.19
CA ASP A 318 14.87 -21.79 -3.78
C ASP A 318 13.51 -22.41 -3.52
N ARG A 319 12.47 -22.02 -4.25
CA ARG A 319 11.14 -22.65 -4.10
C ARG A 319 11.15 -24.13 -4.46
N MET A 320 11.87 -24.48 -5.54
CA MET A 320 11.99 -25.87 -5.98
C MET A 320 12.97 -26.64 -5.09
N ARG A 321 14.07 -25.99 -4.69
CA ARG A 321 15.04 -26.56 -3.74
C ARG A 321 14.39 -26.88 -2.39
N PHE A 322 13.62 -25.95 -1.83
CA PHE A 322 12.90 -26.14 -0.57
C PHE A 322 11.91 -27.29 -0.69
N PHE A 323 11.06 -27.29 -1.72
CA PHE A 323 10.06 -28.35 -1.94
C PHE A 323 10.69 -29.74 -2.09
N LEU A 324 11.71 -29.89 -2.94
CA LEU A 324 12.38 -31.18 -3.13
C LEU A 324 13.18 -31.61 -1.90
N GLY A 325 13.73 -30.65 -1.13
CA GLY A 325 14.39 -30.89 0.13
C GLY A 325 13.45 -31.46 1.20
N GLU A 326 12.26 -30.86 1.36
CA GLU A 326 11.23 -31.34 2.29
C GLU A 326 10.81 -32.78 1.97
N LEU A 327 10.71 -33.12 0.68
CA LEU A 327 10.40 -34.49 0.22
C LEU A 327 11.61 -35.44 0.32
N GLY A 328 12.83 -34.93 0.54
CA GLY A 328 14.07 -35.73 0.57
C GLY A 328 14.53 -36.27 -0.78
N ILE A 329 14.10 -35.63 -1.87
CA ILE A 329 14.42 -35.98 -3.26
C ILE A 329 15.16 -34.82 -3.94
N GLY A 330 16.06 -34.17 -3.19
CA GLY A 330 16.85 -33.02 -3.65
C GLY A 330 17.77 -33.34 -4.84
N ASN A 331 18.14 -34.62 -5.03
CA ASN A 331 18.90 -35.13 -6.17
C ASN A 331 18.15 -35.03 -7.52
N HIS A 332 16.86 -34.67 -7.53
CA HIS A 332 16.11 -34.39 -8.76
C HIS A 332 16.24 -32.95 -9.26
N LEU A 333 16.96 -32.09 -8.53
CA LEU A 333 17.24 -30.72 -8.92
C LEU A 333 18.56 -30.64 -9.68
N LEU A 334 18.52 -30.92 -11.00
CA LEU A 334 19.72 -31.02 -11.85
C LEU A 334 19.79 -29.86 -12.85
N GLY A 335 20.93 -29.18 -12.88
CA GLY A 335 21.16 -27.99 -13.70
C GLY A 335 21.70 -28.29 -15.08
N LEU A 336 22.48 -29.35 -15.23
CA LEU A 336 23.26 -29.65 -16.43
C LEU A 336 23.27 -31.16 -16.73
N PRO A 337 23.38 -31.58 -18.00
CA PRO A 337 23.40 -32.99 -18.38
C PRO A 337 24.49 -33.81 -17.69
N GLU A 338 25.64 -33.19 -17.38
CA GLU A 338 26.77 -33.84 -16.71
C GLU A 338 26.45 -34.22 -15.24
N GLU A 339 25.39 -33.66 -14.67
CA GLU A 339 24.91 -34.01 -13.33
C GLU A 339 23.99 -35.24 -13.33
N LEU A 340 23.63 -35.78 -14.51
CA LEU A 340 22.88 -37.03 -14.58
C LEU A 340 23.76 -38.20 -14.11
N PRO A 341 23.26 -39.07 -13.21
CA PRO A 341 24.01 -40.25 -12.80
C PRO A 341 24.21 -41.21 -13.97
N GLU A 342 25.31 -41.96 -13.97
CA GLU A 342 25.61 -42.97 -15.00
C GLU A 342 24.55 -44.07 -15.04
N ASP A 343 24.01 -44.45 -13.88
CA ASP A 343 22.81 -45.27 -13.77
C ASP A 343 21.60 -44.40 -13.42
N LEU A 344 20.61 -44.33 -14.32
CA LEU A 344 19.37 -43.58 -14.07
C LEU A 344 18.54 -44.16 -12.93
N SER A 345 18.77 -45.42 -12.53
CA SER A 345 18.10 -46.04 -11.38
C SER A 345 18.41 -45.33 -10.06
N GLU A 346 19.52 -44.58 -9.98
CA GLU A 346 19.85 -43.72 -8.84
C GLU A 346 18.88 -42.56 -8.65
N LEU A 347 18.09 -42.23 -9.69
CA LEU A 347 16.99 -41.26 -9.62
C LEU A 347 15.63 -41.92 -9.35
N ALA A 348 15.57 -43.22 -9.06
CA ALA A 348 14.31 -43.88 -8.76
C ALA A 348 13.68 -43.30 -7.48
N ILE A 349 12.41 -42.92 -7.55
CA ILE A 349 11.70 -42.30 -6.42
C ILE A 349 10.96 -43.38 -5.62
N ASP A 350 11.26 -43.45 -4.32
CA ASP A 350 10.44 -44.17 -3.35
C ASP A 350 9.17 -43.35 -3.05
N TYR A 351 8.13 -43.58 -3.84
CA TYR A 351 6.88 -42.83 -3.74
C TYR A 351 6.13 -43.08 -2.44
N GLU A 352 6.34 -44.20 -1.75
CA GLU A 352 5.71 -44.41 -0.45
C GLU A 352 6.23 -43.39 0.57
N LYS A 353 7.56 -43.23 0.63
CA LYS A 353 8.20 -42.22 1.50
C LYS A 353 7.87 -40.79 1.10
N VAL A 354 7.86 -40.50 -0.20
CA VAL A 354 7.51 -39.16 -0.70
C VAL A 354 6.05 -38.81 -0.37
N GLU A 355 5.15 -39.77 -0.50
CA GLU A 355 3.73 -39.59 -0.20
C GLU A 355 3.50 -39.39 1.31
N GLU A 356 4.24 -40.10 2.17
CA GLU A 356 4.21 -39.89 3.62
C GLU A 356 4.58 -38.43 3.97
N LYS A 357 5.70 -37.94 3.44
CA LYS A 357 6.15 -36.55 3.65
C LYS A 357 5.17 -35.54 3.08
N ARG A 358 4.64 -35.78 1.87
CA ARG A 358 3.57 -34.96 1.28
C ARG A 358 2.37 -34.87 2.20
N ASN A 359 1.94 -36.00 2.77
CA ASN A 359 0.79 -36.05 3.67
C ASN A 359 1.06 -35.30 4.98
N GLN A 360 2.28 -35.36 5.53
CA GLN A 360 2.69 -34.55 6.70
C GLN A 360 2.63 -33.04 6.39
N MET A 361 3.20 -32.62 5.24
CA MET A 361 3.14 -31.21 4.80
C MET A 361 1.69 -30.74 4.59
N ALA A 362 0.86 -31.57 3.96
CA ALA A 362 -0.55 -31.29 3.78
C ALA A 362 -1.29 -31.22 5.12
N ALA A 363 -1.03 -32.12 6.07
CA ALA A 363 -1.67 -32.12 7.38
C ALA A 363 -1.42 -30.80 8.13
N ARG A 364 -0.17 -30.34 8.22
CA ARG A 364 0.19 -29.03 8.81
C ARG A 364 -0.55 -27.87 8.14
N SER A 365 -0.64 -27.90 6.82
CA SER A 365 -1.28 -26.83 6.05
C SER A 365 -2.81 -26.80 6.21
N LYS A 366 -3.43 -27.99 6.32
CA LYS A 366 -4.85 -28.15 6.63
C LYS A 366 -5.15 -27.68 8.05
N GLU A 367 -4.28 -27.98 9.01
CA GLU A 367 -4.39 -27.51 10.39
C GLU A 367 -4.33 -25.98 10.48
N PHE A 368 -3.39 -25.34 9.79
CA PHE A 368 -3.33 -23.88 9.69
C PHE A 368 -4.65 -23.29 9.18
N LEU A 369 -5.19 -23.82 8.07
CA LEU A 369 -6.46 -23.34 7.50
C LEU A 369 -7.63 -23.51 8.48
N LYS A 370 -7.72 -24.65 9.15
CA LYS A 370 -8.76 -24.93 10.16
C LYS A 370 -8.65 -23.94 11.32
N MET A 371 -7.47 -23.77 11.88
CA MET A 371 -7.21 -22.83 12.97
C MET A 371 -7.53 -21.39 12.54
N ALA A 372 -7.09 -20.94 11.36
CA ALA A 372 -7.30 -19.57 10.91
C ALA A 372 -8.79 -19.28 10.65
N LEU A 373 -9.50 -20.22 10.04
CA LEU A 373 -10.93 -20.08 9.78
C LEU A 373 -11.78 -20.12 11.05
N ALA A 374 -11.39 -20.91 12.06
CA ALA A 374 -12.11 -21.02 13.33
C ALA A 374 -11.74 -19.94 14.36
N GLY A 375 -10.50 -19.45 14.36
CA GLY A 375 -9.99 -18.53 15.39
C GLY A 375 -10.66 -17.14 15.39
N PRO A 376 -10.44 -16.31 16.41
CA PRO A 376 -10.98 -14.94 16.42
C PRO A 376 -10.33 -14.08 15.33
N ARG A 377 -10.94 -12.94 15.02
CA ARG A 377 -10.24 -11.88 14.27
C ARG A 377 -9.18 -11.27 15.19
N ARG A 378 -8.04 -10.92 14.62
CA ARG A 378 -6.90 -10.30 15.33
C ARG A 378 -6.65 -8.85 14.86
N THR A 379 -7.17 -8.50 13.69
CA THR A 379 -7.03 -7.17 13.09
C THR A 379 -8.10 -6.22 13.63
N GLY A 380 -7.65 -5.19 14.35
CA GLY A 380 -8.50 -4.20 15.02
C GLY A 380 -8.25 -4.06 16.52
N GLU A 381 -7.55 -5.01 17.15
CA GLU A 381 -7.27 -5.03 18.59
C GLU A 381 -5.81 -4.59 18.87
N LEU A 382 -5.43 -3.40 18.41
CA LEU A 382 -4.13 -2.79 18.78
C LEU A 382 -3.99 -2.60 20.30
N ALA A 383 -5.11 -2.54 21.03
CA ALA A 383 -5.17 -2.37 22.48
C ALA A 383 -4.34 -3.43 23.24
N GLU A 384 -4.25 -4.66 22.75
CA GLU A 384 -3.61 -5.76 23.50
C GLU A 384 -2.11 -5.99 23.17
N ARG A 385 -1.56 -5.25 22.18
CA ARG A 385 -0.14 -5.38 21.81
C ARG A 385 0.76 -4.75 22.87
N LYS A 386 1.34 -5.59 23.74
CA LYS A 386 2.32 -5.20 24.77
C LYS A 386 3.65 -4.68 24.19
N THR A 387 3.95 -5.01 22.94
CA THR A 387 5.18 -4.64 22.20
C THR A 387 4.94 -3.52 21.18
N TYR A 388 3.82 -2.77 21.28
CA TYR A 388 3.39 -1.78 20.29
C TYR A 388 4.48 -0.75 19.90
N PHE A 389 5.42 -0.46 20.81
CA PHE A 389 6.53 0.46 20.57
C PHE A 389 7.86 -0.22 20.21
N ASP A 390 7.95 -1.55 20.25
CA ASP A 390 9.16 -2.30 19.90
C ASP A 390 9.35 -2.37 18.37
N PHE A 391 8.25 -2.28 17.62
CA PHE A 391 8.23 -2.15 16.16
C PHE A 391 7.21 -1.08 15.76
N PRO A 392 7.54 0.22 15.91
CA PRO A 392 6.59 1.29 15.63
C PRO A 392 6.24 1.28 14.13
N ASP A 393 5.05 0.80 13.79
CA ASP A 393 4.53 0.90 12.43
C ASP A 393 4.48 2.40 12.04
N PRO A 394 5.23 2.82 11.01
CA PRO A 394 5.31 4.22 10.65
C PRO A 394 3.96 4.80 10.20
N PHE A 395 2.98 3.94 9.89
CA PHE A 395 1.59 4.31 9.57
C PHE A 395 0.70 4.59 10.79
N THR A 396 1.14 4.26 12.00
CA THR A 396 0.34 4.38 13.23
C THR A 396 0.82 5.50 14.15
N CYS A 397 2.09 5.89 14.08
CA CYS A 397 2.60 7.02 14.84
C CYS A 397 2.35 8.35 14.09
N TYR A 398 1.78 9.35 14.76
CA TYR A 398 1.64 10.71 14.19
C TYR A 398 2.81 11.63 14.52
N GLY A 399 3.71 11.23 15.43
CA GLY A 399 4.81 12.07 15.91
C GLY A 399 4.38 13.14 16.93
N CYS A 400 3.16 13.05 17.49
CA CYS A 400 2.60 14.07 18.38
C CYS A 400 3.27 14.17 19.77
N ARG A 401 4.26 13.33 20.08
CA ARG A 401 4.99 13.34 21.38
C ARG A 401 4.13 13.14 22.65
N ALA A 402 2.86 12.74 22.54
CA ALA A 402 2.01 12.55 23.72
C ALA A 402 2.53 11.45 24.66
N CYS A 403 3.07 10.36 24.10
CA CYS A 403 3.72 9.27 24.84
C CYS A 403 4.97 9.73 25.61
N GLU A 404 5.81 10.54 24.98
CA GLU A 404 6.97 11.18 25.63
C GLU A 404 6.50 12.10 26.77
N ALA A 405 5.50 12.94 26.51
CA ALA A 405 5.02 13.92 27.49
C ALA A 405 4.36 13.30 28.72
N THR A 406 3.70 12.15 28.58
CA THR A 406 3.04 11.46 29.71
C THR A 406 3.99 10.56 30.51
N CYS A 407 5.17 10.21 29.97
CA CYS A 407 6.03 9.20 30.58
C CYS A 407 6.57 9.67 31.94
N PRO A 408 6.20 9.03 33.08
CA PRO A 408 6.57 9.53 34.40
C PRO A 408 8.06 9.36 34.73
N THR A 409 8.74 8.41 34.08
CA THR A 409 10.16 8.12 34.31
C THR A 409 11.08 8.75 33.26
N GLY A 410 10.52 9.42 32.24
CA GLY A 410 11.32 9.91 31.10
C GLY A 410 11.99 8.79 30.30
N ALA A 411 11.40 7.60 30.29
CA ALA A 411 11.91 6.43 29.58
C ALA A 411 11.71 6.46 28.06
N ILE A 412 11.03 7.48 27.52
CA ILE A 412 10.73 7.57 26.09
C ILE A 412 11.50 8.75 25.49
N THR A 413 12.29 8.50 24.45
CA THR A 413 12.86 9.53 23.57
C THR A 413 12.14 9.50 22.23
N MET A 414 12.18 10.62 21.51
CA MET A 414 11.66 10.71 20.15
C MET A 414 12.83 10.81 19.17
N GLU A 415 13.09 9.74 18.43
CA GLU A 415 14.27 9.60 17.56
C GLU A 415 13.87 9.65 16.08
N ALA A 416 14.65 10.37 15.29
CA ALA A 416 14.39 10.55 13.86
C ALA A 416 14.79 9.31 13.04
N ASP A 417 13.94 8.92 12.10
CA ASP A 417 14.29 7.95 11.06
C ASP A 417 15.14 8.59 9.95
N LYS A 418 15.48 7.79 8.93
CA LYS A 418 16.24 8.27 7.75
C LYS A 418 15.55 9.36 6.94
N GLU A 419 14.25 9.58 7.14
CA GLU A 419 13.48 10.63 6.48
C GLU A 419 13.27 11.85 7.40
N GLY A 420 13.88 11.84 8.59
CA GLY A 420 13.80 12.87 9.61
C GLY A 420 12.53 12.82 10.46
N PHE A 421 11.64 11.85 10.26
CA PHE A 421 10.42 11.73 11.07
C PHE A 421 10.73 11.07 12.41
N ILE A 422 10.24 11.67 13.49
CA ILE A 422 10.49 11.17 14.85
C ILE A 422 9.51 10.06 15.27
N TYR A 423 10.02 9.04 15.95
CA TYR A 423 9.27 7.92 16.52
C TYR A 423 9.70 7.68 17.98
N PRO A 424 8.79 7.20 18.84
CA PRO A 424 9.13 6.89 20.22
C PRO A 424 10.08 5.69 20.29
N VAL A 425 11.12 5.81 21.10
CA VAL A 425 12.04 4.74 21.50
C VAL A 425 11.94 4.59 23.02
N ILE A 426 11.65 3.37 23.49
CA ILE A 426 11.53 3.06 24.91
C ILE A 426 12.88 2.53 25.42
N HIS A 427 13.38 3.19 26.47
CA HIS A 427 14.59 2.79 27.19
C HIS A 427 14.21 1.87 28.35
N ASP A 428 14.36 0.55 28.15
CA ASP A 428 13.94 -0.50 29.08
C ASP A 428 14.50 -0.32 30.50
N GLU A 429 15.72 0.21 30.62
CA GLU A 429 16.37 0.43 31.92
C GLU A 429 15.71 1.55 32.75
N LYS A 430 14.93 2.43 32.11
CA LYS A 430 14.14 3.49 32.77
C LYS A 430 12.64 3.17 32.81
N CYS A 431 12.18 2.21 32.01
CA CYS A 431 10.76 1.90 31.85
C CYS A 431 10.24 1.09 33.05
N ASN A 432 9.22 1.62 33.73
CA ASN A 432 8.53 0.91 34.80
C ASN A 432 7.31 0.08 34.32
N LYS A 433 7.09 0.01 32.99
CA LYS A 433 5.99 -0.73 32.35
C LYS A 433 4.58 -0.35 32.87
N CYS A 434 4.38 0.93 33.19
CA CYS A 434 3.10 1.46 33.68
C CYS A 434 1.95 1.39 32.65
N GLY A 435 2.24 1.55 31.35
CA GLY A 435 1.23 1.53 30.28
C GLY A 435 0.75 2.91 29.83
N ASP A 436 1.07 3.99 30.54
CA ASP A 436 0.58 5.35 30.24
C ASP A 436 0.83 5.80 28.79
N CYS A 437 1.98 5.42 28.21
CA CYS A 437 2.32 5.75 26.82
C CYS A 437 1.39 5.08 25.79
N VAL A 438 0.82 3.93 26.15
CA VAL A 438 -0.16 3.20 25.35
C VAL A 438 -1.52 3.87 25.46
N ASP A 439 -1.94 4.21 26.68
CA ASP A 439 -3.25 4.83 26.97
C ASP A 439 -3.36 6.27 26.45
N VAL A 440 -2.25 6.99 26.30
CA VAL A 440 -2.25 8.33 25.70
C VAL A 440 -2.15 8.30 24.17
N CYS A 441 -1.99 7.12 23.55
CA CYS A 441 -1.71 7.04 22.13
C CYS A 441 -2.97 7.29 21.29
N ILE A 442 -3.04 8.43 20.61
CA ILE A 442 -4.21 8.80 19.79
C ILE A 442 -4.57 7.80 18.69
N TYR A 443 -3.63 6.96 18.26
CA TYR A 443 -3.92 5.90 17.30
C TYR A 443 -4.77 4.77 17.89
N LYS A 444 -4.67 4.52 19.21
CA LYS A 444 -5.48 3.51 19.92
C LYS A 444 -6.85 4.02 20.37
N HIS A 445 -7.11 5.33 20.26
CA HIS A 445 -8.34 5.96 20.74
C HIS A 445 -9.15 6.61 19.63
N PRO A 446 -9.81 5.82 18.75
CA PRO A 446 -10.77 6.36 17.81
C PRO A 446 -12.01 6.97 18.50
N SER A 447 -12.20 6.78 19.81
CA SER A 447 -13.26 7.44 20.58
C SER A 447 -13.05 8.94 20.80
N LEU A 448 -11.84 9.49 20.54
CA LEU A 448 -11.62 10.95 20.46
C LEU A 448 -12.50 11.61 19.38
N PHE A 449 -13.14 10.81 18.52
CA PHE A 449 -14.00 11.24 17.43
C PHE A 449 -15.50 11.30 17.80
N ASN A 450 -15.89 11.12 19.07
CA ASN A 450 -17.32 11.02 19.42
C ASN A 450 -18.13 12.25 18.99
N ASP A 451 -19.07 12.00 18.08
CA ASP A 451 -19.90 12.98 17.37
C ASP A 451 -21.16 13.41 18.17
N GLU A 452 -21.41 12.85 19.35
CA GLU A 452 -22.69 13.02 20.07
C GLU A 452 -23.02 14.48 20.47
N GLU A 453 -22.02 15.36 20.55
CA GLU A 453 -22.22 16.80 20.80
C GLU A 453 -22.20 17.70 19.56
N LYS A 454 -21.88 17.20 18.35
CA LYS A 454 -21.69 18.02 17.13
C LYS A 454 -22.98 18.35 16.38
N ASN A 455 -24.08 18.60 17.07
CA ASN A 455 -25.39 18.75 16.42
C ASN A 455 -25.63 20.08 15.68
N GLU A 456 -24.70 21.05 15.73
CA GLU A 456 -24.85 22.34 15.00
C GLU A 456 -23.53 22.87 14.42
N THR A 457 -22.86 22.08 13.58
CA THR A 457 -21.69 22.58 12.83
C THR A 457 -22.10 23.72 11.88
N LYS A 458 -21.56 24.92 12.10
CA LYS A 458 -21.72 26.08 11.20
C LYS A 458 -20.50 26.28 10.36
N VAL A 459 -20.71 26.70 9.11
CA VAL A 459 -19.62 26.91 8.15
C VAL A 459 -19.70 28.32 7.58
N PHE A 460 -18.57 29.01 7.53
CA PHE A 460 -18.47 30.37 7.02
C PHE A 460 -17.38 30.48 5.96
N ALA A 461 -17.65 31.29 4.95
CA ALA A 461 -16.63 31.94 4.15
C ALA A 461 -16.19 33.22 4.88
N ALA A 462 -14.90 33.44 5.11
CA ALA A 462 -14.46 34.61 5.86
C ALA A 462 -13.08 35.15 5.47
N TYR A 463 -12.93 36.46 5.52
CA TYR A 463 -11.65 37.15 5.42
C TYR A 463 -11.56 38.33 6.38
N ASN A 464 -10.34 38.70 6.74
CA ASN A 464 -10.03 39.78 7.67
C ASN A 464 -10.26 41.14 7.01
N ASN A 465 -10.78 42.10 7.77
CA ASN A 465 -11.03 43.46 7.29
C ASN A 465 -9.71 44.23 7.08
N ASP A 466 -8.63 43.85 7.76
CA ASP A 466 -7.29 44.39 7.55
C ASP A 466 -6.60 43.75 6.33
N GLU A 467 -6.31 44.57 5.31
CA GLU A 467 -5.69 44.14 4.06
C GLU A 467 -4.27 43.60 4.26
N HIS A 468 -3.49 44.21 5.15
CA HIS A 468 -2.14 43.75 5.45
C HIS A 468 -2.18 42.32 6.00
N THR A 469 -3.08 42.05 6.95
CA THR A 469 -3.31 40.70 7.49
C THR A 469 -3.73 39.71 6.42
N LYS A 470 -4.59 40.09 5.46
CA LYS A 470 -4.98 39.22 4.35
C LYS A 470 -3.81 38.84 3.45
N ILE A 471 -2.96 39.79 3.08
CA ILE A 471 -1.81 39.60 2.19
C ILE A 471 -0.81 38.60 2.78
N TYR A 472 -0.49 38.76 4.06
CA TYR A 472 0.49 37.93 4.78
C TYR A 472 -0.12 36.67 5.42
N SER A 473 -1.38 36.37 5.12
CA SER A 473 -2.03 35.14 5.56
C SER A 473 -2.15 34.12 4.43
N SER A 474 -2.13 32.83 4.76
CA SER A 474 -2.30 31.76 3.75
C SER A 474 -3.70 31.70 3.11
N ALA A 475 -4.73 32.25 3.76
CA ALA A 475 -6.10 32.35 3.25
C ALA A 475 -6.63 33.77 3.53
N GLY A 476 -7.82 33.92 4.10
CA GLY A 476 -8.40 35.22 4.45
C GLY A 476 -7.93 35.81 5.78
N GLY A 477 -7.01 35.19 6.52
CA GLY A 477 -6.47 35.78 7.76
C GLY A 477 -7.38 35.68 8.99
N VAL A 478 -8.24 34.65 9.03
CA VAL A 478 -9.14 34.38 10.17
C VAL A 478 -8.37 34.01 11.44
N PHE A 479 -7.30 33.23 11.34
CA PHE A 479 -6.47 32.87 12.51
C PHE A 479 -6.01 34.10 13.30
N THR A 480 -5.57 35.16 12.61
CA THR A 480 -5.14 36.40 13.26
C THR A 480 -6.26 37.03 14.09
N ALA A 481 -7.51 37.04 13.60
CA ALA A 481 -8.63 37.61 14.35
C ALA A 481 -8.93 36.79 15.63
N LEU A 482 -8.84 35.46 15.54
CA LEU A 482 -9.00 34.56 16.70
C LEU A 482 -7.89 34.79 17.73
N ALA A 483 -6.63 34.82 17.28
CA ALA A 483 -5.46 35.08 18.12
C ALA A 483 -5.52 36.45 18.79
N ASP A 484 -5.85 37.50 18.03
CA ASP A 484 -5.96 38.87 18.54
C ASP A 484 -7.06 39.01 19.60
N SER A 485 -8.15 38.24 19.49
CA SER A 485 -9.23 38.22 20.48
C SER A 485 -8.77 37.62 21.80
N VAL A 486 -8.04 36.50 21.74
CA VAL A 486 -7.51 35.82 22.95
C VAL A 486 -6.41 36.65 23.62
N ILE A 487 -5.54 37.29 22.83
CA ILE A 487 -4.54 38.23 23.35
C ILE A 487 -5.20 39.47 23.98
N GLY A 488 -6.29 39.97 23.39
CA GLY A 488 -7.09 41.06 23.96
C GLY A 488 -7.65 40.74 25.34
N ASP A 489 -8.00 39.46 25.56
CA ASP A 489 -8.45 38.92 26.85
C ASP A 489 -7.27 38.54 27.78
N LYS A 490 -6.04 38.96 27.46
CA LYS A 490 -4.80 38.62 28.18
C LYS A 490 -4.49 37.11 28.24
N GLY A 491 -4.98 36.36 27.27
CA GLY A 491 -4.66 34.94 27.10
C GLY A 491 -3.40 34.70 26.27
N HIS A 492 -3.09 33.41 26.10
CA HIS A 492 -1.91 32.91 25.41
C HIS A 492 -2.29 32.26 24.08
N VAL A 493 -1.51 32.51 23.03
CA VAL A 493 -1.71 31.86 21.72
C VAL A 493 -0.54 30.94 21.46
N VAL A 494 -0.82 29.67 21.19
CA VAL A 494 0.17 28.68 20.78
C VAL A 494 0.04 28.43 19.28
N GLY A 495 1.14 28.56 18.55
CA GLY A 495 1.19 28.35 17.11
C GLY A 495 2.60 28.02 16.63
N VAL A 496 2.74 27.83 15.31
CA VAL A 496 4.00 27.42 14.70
C VAL A 496 4.71 28.61 14.06
N GLN A 497 5.99 28.79 14.35
CA GLN A 497 6.87 29.77 13.71
C GLN A 497 8.07 29.09 13.04
N MET A 498 8.82 29.85 12.24
CA MET A 498 10.16 29.45 11.79
C MET A 498 11.18 29.99 12.80
N ASN A 499 12.08 29.14 13.28
CA ASN A 499 13.15 29.51 14.20
C ASN A 499 14.37 30.08 13.46
N LYS A 500 15.43 30.42 14.19
CA LYS A 500 16.66 31.02 13.63
C LYS A 500 17.40 30.12 12.64
N ASP A 501 17.23 28.80 12.77
CA ASP A 501 17.82 27.80 11.87
C ASP A 501 16.88 27.46 10.71
N SER A 502 15.85 28.29 10.48
CA SER A 502 14.80 28.07 9.49
C SER A 502 14.07 26.73 9.65
N GLN A 503 13.96 26.21 10.87
CA GLN A 503 13.16 25.03 11.21
C GLN A 503 11.82 25.44 11.82
N GLY A 504 10.79 24.59 11.66
CA GLY A 504 9.48 24.85 12.27
C GLY A 504 9.48 24.49 13.76
N GLU A 505 8.90 25.34 14.60
CA GLU A 505 8.72 25.06 16.03
C GLU A 505 7.41 25.63 16.57
N TYR A 506 6.85 24.99 17.58
CA TYR A 506 5.77 25.56 18.38
C TYR A 506 6.30 26.63 19.34
N ALA A 507 5.60 27.75 19.43
CA ALA A 507 5.88 28.83 20.36
C ALA A 507 4.60 29.38 20.99
N ILE A 508 4.76 30.13 22.09
CA ILE A 508 3.68 30.78 22.82
C ILE A 508 3.82 32.29 22.65
N ALA A 509 2.73 32.97 22.29
CA ALA A 509 2.65 34.40 22.12
C ALA A 509 1.64 35.01 23.09
N ASN A 510 2.04 36.14 23.70
CA ASN A 510 1.23 36.91 24.65
C ASN A 510 0.85 38.28 24.07
N THR A 511 1.42 38.64 22.91
CA THR A 511 1.18 39.89 22.21
C THR A 511 0.93 39.67 20.73
N LYS A 512 0.25 40.62 20.07
CA LYS A 512 -0.01 40.57 18.62
C LYS A 512 1.27 40.52 17.79
N LYS A 513 2.36 41.10 18.29
CA LYS A 513 3.68 41.08 17.64
C LYS A 513 4.30 39.68 17.70
N GLU A 514 4.19 39.01 18.84
CA GLU A 514 4.68 37.65 19.04
C GLU A 514 3.85 36.60 18.29
N SER A 515 2.56 36.83 18.08
CA SER A 515 1.70 35.89 17.33
C SER A 515 1.76 36.08 15.81
N ALA A 516 2.30 37.20 15.33
CA ALA A 516 2.41 37.49 13.90
C ALA A 516 3.21 36.43 13.11
N PRO A 517 4.33 35.87 13.62
CA PRO A 517 5.03 34.76 12.98
C PRO A 517 4.21 33.47 12.85
N PHE A 518 3.10 33.31 13.59
CA PHE A 518 2.24 32.12 13.52
C PHE A 518 1.28 32.15 12.32
N ARG A 519 1.14 33.32 11.68
CA ARG A 519 0.33 33.51 10.46
C ARG A 519 0.94 32.74 9.30
N ASP A 520 0.10 32.30 8.37
CA ASP A 520 0.51 31.50 7.19
C ASP A 520 0.80 30.01 7.48
N ALA A 521 0.86 29.20 6.43
CA ALA A 521 1.09 27.77 6.52
C ALA A 521 2.57 27.46 6.31
N LYS A 522 3.18 26.85 7.33
CA LYS A 522 4.53 26.31 7.28
C LYS A 522 4.46 24.88 6.78
N TYR A 523 4.99 24.61 5.60
CA TYR A 523 4.91 23.28 4.96
C TYR A 523 6.04 22.37 5.45
N VAL A 524 6.25 22.30 6.75
CA VAL A 524 7.33 21.54 7.44
C VAL A 524 6.72 20.77 8.61
N THR A 525 7.49 19.87 9.21
CA THR A 525 7.13 19.27 10.50
C THR A 525 7.66 20.17 11.62
N PRO A 526 6.81 20.69 12.53
CA PRO A 526 7.26 21.53 13.63
C PRO A 526 7.77 20.68 14.80
N GLU A 527 8.81 21.17 15.49
CA GLU A 527 9.20 20.65 16.80
C GLU A 527 8.18 21.09 17.88
N SER A 528 7.79 20.15 18.73
CA SER A 528 6.74 20.31 19.75
C SER A 528 7.13 19.81 21.15
N ALA A 529 8.39 19.41 21.35
CA ALA A 529 8.93 18.95 22.63
C ALA A 529 8.61 19.93 23.78
N GLY A 530 8.09 19.40 24.88
CA GLY A 530 7.74 20.17 26.08
C GLY A 530 6.51 21.08 25.94
N MET A 531 5.94 21.27 24.74
CA MET A 531 4.87 22.24 24.53
C MET A 531 3.56 21.81 25.21
N LYS A 532 3.26 20.51 25.22
CA LYS A 532 2.04 19.96 25.84
C LYS A 532 2.05 20.17 27.35
N GLN A 533 3.21 19.99 28.00
CA GLN A 533 3.42 20.26 29.42
C GLN A 533 3.21 21.75 29.72
N LYS A 534 3.85 22.65 28.95
CA LYS A 534 3.69 24.10 29.12
C LYS A 534 2.23 24.54 29.00
N VAL A 535 1.49 24.01 28.02
CA VAL A 535 0.05 24.31 27.86
C VAL A 535 -0.75 23.85 29.07
N LYS A 536 -0.49 22.63 29.58
CA LYS A 536 -1.15 22.13 30.79
C LYS A 536 -0.89 23.04 31.99
N GLU A 537 0.34 23.50 32.18
CA GLU A 537 0.70 24.42 33.27
C GLU A 537 -0.07 25.75 33.20
N LEU A 538 -0.20 26.36 32.01
CA LEU A 538 -1.00 27.60 31.84
C LEU A 538 -2.48 27.35 32.15
N LEU A 539 -3.01 26.23 31.65
CA LEU A 539 -4.40 25.87 31.87
C LEU A 539 -4.71 25.60 33.35
N GLU A 540 -3.80 24.96 34.08
CA GLU A 540 -3.92 24.70 35.52
C GLU A 540 -3.80 25.97 36.36
N LYS A 541 -3.17 27.03 35.85
CA LYS A 541 -3.19 28.37 36.44
C LYS A 541 -4.48 29.15 36.16
N GLY A 542 -5.40 28.59 35.39
CA GLY A 542 -6.65 29.24 34.99
C GLY A 542 -6.48 30.24 33.84
N GLU A 543 -5.34 30.25 33.17
CA GLU A 543 -5.07 31.16 32.04
C GLU A 543 -5.76 30.66 30.77
N VAL A 544 -6.23 31.58 29.92
CA VAL A 544 -6.88 31.23 28.64
C VAL A 544 -5.81 30.92 27.59
N VAL A 545 -5.95 29.79 26.91
CA VAL A 545 -5.02 29.36 25.87
C VAL A 545 -5.76 29.10 24.56
N LEU A 546 -5.27 29.63 23.45
CA LEU A 546 -5.64 29.26 22.09
C LEU A 546 -4.53 28.39 21.49
N TYR A 547 -4.78 27.11 21.29
CA TYR A 547 -3.82 26.21 20.64
C TYR A 547 -4.17 25.99 19.18
N SER A 548 -3.25 26.35 18.28
CA SER A 548 -3.39 26.13 16.84
C SER A 548 -2.41 25.09 16.31
N GLY A 549 -2.88 24.13 15.52
CA GLY A 549 -2.03 23.06 14.99
C GLY A 549 -2.73 22.17 13.98
N ASN A 550 -2.00 21.19 13.44
CA ASN A 550 -2.65 20.16 12.62
C ASN A 550 -3.58 19.29 13.48
N PRO A 551 -4.63 18.69 12.90
CA PRO A 551 -5.60 17.89 13.66
C PRO A 551 -4.98 16.81 14.57
N CYS A 552 -3.94 16.12 14.11
CA CYS A 552 -3.24 15.10 14.89
C CYS A 552 -2.42 15.67 16.07
N GLU A 553 -1.98 16.93 15.99
CA GLU A 553 -1.34 17.62 17.13
C GLU A 553 -2.37 18.05 18.17
N ILE A 554 -3.55 18.54 17.74
CA ILE A 554 -4.68 18.84 18.63
C ILE A 554 -5.14 17.58 19.34
N ALA A 555 -5.31 16.48 18.62
CA ALA A 555 -5.66 15.19 19.20
C ALA A 555 -4.62 14.75 20.24
N GLY A 556 -3.33 14.86 19.91
CA GLY A 556 -2.24 14.53 20.83
C GLY A 556 -2.24 15.39 22.09
N LEU A 557 -2.58 16.69 21.98
CA LEU A 557 -2.74 17.57 23.14
C LEU A 557 -3.93 17.14 24.00
N LYS A 558 -5.12 16.96 23.40
CA LYS A 558 -6.33 16.57 24.15
C LYS A 558 -6.16 15.22 24.85
N SER A 559 -5.55 14.25 24.17
CA SER A 559 -5.25 12.94 24.76
C SER A 559 -4.28 13.05 25.95
N TYR A 560 -3.24 13.90 25.84
CA TYR A 560 -2.30 14.14 26.94
C TYR A 560 -2.96 14.84 28.14
N LEU A 561 -3.84 15.82 27.89
CA LEU A 561 -4.56 16.54 28.94
C LEU A 561 -5.53 15.62 29.69
N ASN A 562 -6.11 14.64 28.97
CA ASN A 562 -7.00 13.60 29.50
C ASN A 562 -8.20 14.14 30.31
N LYS A 563 -8.61 15.37 30.03
CA LYS A 563 -9.85 16.02 30.51
C LYS A 563 -10.13 17.27 29.66
N GLU A 564 -11.37 17.72 29.68
CA GLU A 564 -11.76 18.99 29.08
C GLU A 564 -11.36 20.17 29.98
N TYR A 565 -11.00 21.29 29.34
CA TYR A 565 -10.61 22.53 29.99
C TYR A 565 -11.41 23.69 29.40
N ASP A 566 -12.24 24.38 30.20
CA ASP A 566 -13.05 25.52 29.73
C ASP A 566 -12.19 26.65 29.15
N ASN A 567 -11.00 26.86 29.72
CA ASN A 567 -10.03 27.88 29.32
C ASN A 567 -9.12 27.48 28.13
N LEU A 568 -9.36 26.34 27.47
CA LEU A 568 -8.64 25.94 26.25
C LEU A 568 -9.50 26.10 24.99
N TYR A 569 -9.08 26.93 24.05
CA TYR A 569 -9.60 26.94 22.68
C TYR A 569 -8.64 26.22 21.75
N THR A 570 -9.18 25.48 20.78
CA THR A 570 -8.40 24.73 19.79
C THR A 570 -8.78 25.08 18.36
N VAL A 571 -7.77 25.31 17.52
CA VAL A 571 -7.94 25.59 16.10
C VAL A 571 -7.11 24.62 15.29
N ASP A 572 -7.74 23.91 14.36
CA ASP A 572 -7.01 23.09 13.40
C ASP A 572 -7.16 23.58 11.96
N MET A 573 -6.42 22.94 11.06
CA MET A 573 -6.43 23.28 9.64
C MET A 573 -6.79 22.07 8.78
N LEU A 574 -7.42 22.33 7.63
CA LEU A 574 -7.51 21.35 6.54
C LEU A 574 -6.09 20.97 6.07
N CYS A 575 -5.62 19.83 6.56
CA CYS A 575 -4.24 19.39 6.45
C CYS A 575 -4.02 18.45 5.25
N THR A 576 -2.83 18.51 4.64
CA THR A 576 -2.38 17.60 3.57
C THR A 576 -1.14 16.79 3.96
N GLY A 577 -0.86 16.70 5.25
CA GLY A 577 0.22 15.92 5.85
C GLY A 577 1.47 16.74 6.18
N PHE A 578 2.32 16.16 7.03
CA PHE A 578 3.63 16.71 7.40
C PHE A 578 4.70 16.32 6.40
N ALA A 579 5.59 17.26 6.05
CA ALA A 579 6.69 17.03 5.12
C ALA A 579 7.91 16.43 5.84
N SER A 580 8.70 15.61 5.12
CA SER A 580 9.96 15.03 5.61
C SER A 580 10.92 16.14 6.08
N PRO A 581 11.31 16.13 7.37
CA PRO A 581 12.31 17.06 7.89
C PRO A 581 13.64 16.92 7.16
N GLU A 582 14.06 15.69 6.82
CA GLU A 582 15.31 15.47 6.11
C GLU A 582 15.32 16.10 4.71
N VAL A 583 14.23 15.93 3.94
CA VAL A 583 14.07 16.60 2.63
C VAL A 583 14.14 18.11 2.75
N TYR A 584 13.48 18.65 3.77
CA TYR A 584 13.46 20.09 4.00
C TYR A 584 14.85 20.61 4.37
N THR A 585 15.54 19.95 5.30
CA THR A 585 16.91 20.26 5.72
C THR A 585 17.87 20.26 4.53
N GLN A 586 17.91 19.18 3.73
CA GLN A 586 18.75 19.14 2.54
C GLN A 586 18.39 20.25 1.53
N TYR A 587 17.11 20.58 1.39
CA TYR A 587 16.67 21.64 0.49
C TYR A 587 17.13 23.03 0.95
N ILE A 588 17.02 23.36 2.24
CA ILE A 588 17.48 24.66 2.75
C ILE A 588 19.02 24.75 2.75
N THR A 589 19.73 23.68 3.10
CA THR A 589 21.20 23.63 3.02
C THR A 589 21.67 23.91 1.59
N MET A 590 21.05 23.28 0.59
CA MET A 590 21.37 23.53 -0.81
C MET A 590 21.09 24.98 -1.23
N LEU A 591 20.05 25.62 -0.70
CA LEU A 591 19.82 27.04 -0.95
C LEU A 591 20.91 27.91 -0.32
N GLU A 592 21.27 27.66 0.94
CA GLU A 592 22.33 28.40 1.64
C GLU A 592 23.68 28.26 0.94
N GLU A 593 24.03 27.05 0.50
CA GLU A 593 25.25 26.78 -0.26
C GLU A 593 25.26 27.52 -1.60
N LYS A 594 24.12 27.53 -2.31
CA LYS A 594 23.99 28.19 -3.61
C LYS A 594 24.11 29.71 -3.51
N TYR A 595 23.58 30.30 -2.44
CA TYR A 595 23.59 31.75 -2.21
C TYR A 595 24.77 32.19 -1.32
N HIS A 596 25.58 31.26 -0.84
CA HIS A 596 26.70 31.51 0.08
C HIS A 596 26.29 32.36 1.29
N SER A 597 25.07 32.16 1.79
CA SER A 597 24.48 32.97 2.87
C SER A 597 23.42 32.18 3.62
N LYS A 598 23.27 32.46 4.91
CA LYS A 598 22.23 31.86 5.75
C LYS A 598 20.85 32.42 5.41
N ILE A 599 19.83 31.59 5.58
CA ILE A 599 18.44 32.02 5.39
C ILE A 599 18.01 32.87 6.60
N GLU A 600 17.57 34.09 6.34
CA GLU A 600 16.98 35.00 7.32
C GLU A 600 15.49 34.69 7.54
N SER A 601 14.75 34.46 6.45
CA SER A 601 13.32 34.14 6.51
C SER A 601 12.84 33.36 5.29
N ILE A 602 11.81 32.53 5.51
CA ILE A 602 11.17 31.72 4.47
C ILE A 602 9.65 31.83 4.56
N GLU A 603 9.02 32.07 3.41
CA GLU A 603 7.57 32.05 3.22
C GLU A 603 7.24 31.09 2.08
N PHE A 604 6.34 30.14 2.26
CA PHE A 604 6.19 29.01 1.33
C PHE A 604 5.16 29.23 0.19
N ASP A 605 4.11 30.00 0.45
CA ASP A 605 2.99 30.21 -0.49
C ASP A 605 2.42 31.64 -0.36
N ASN A 606 3.31 32.64 -0.29
CA ASN A 606 2.97 34.06 -0.19
C ASN A 606 2.16 34.51 -1.42
N LYS A 607 1.08 35.29 -1.18
CA LYS A 607 0.11 35.71 -2.19
C LYS A 607 0.17 37.23 -2.48
N PHE A 608 1.32 37.87 -2.36
CA PHE A 608 1.48 39.31 -2.60
C PHE A 608 1.03 39.79 -4.00
N ARG A 609 0.90 38.87 -4.98
CA ARG A 609 0.32 39.14 -6.31
C ARG A 609 -1.12 38.62 -6.48
N GLY A 610 -1.83 38.39 -5.38
CA GLY A 610 -3.17 37.83 -5.32
C GLY A 610 -3.22 36.30 -5.26
N LYS A 611 -4.40 35.75 -4.93
CA LYS A 611 -4.64 34.32 -4.64
C LYS A 611 -4.38 33.34 -5.80
N LYS A 612 -4.28 33.85 -7.04
CA LYS A 612 -4.13 33.02 -8.25
C LYS A 612 -2.81 32.25 -8.26
N LYS A 613 -1.74 32.83 -7.72
CA LYS A 613 -0.40 32.22 -7.64
C LYS A 613 0.24 32.52 -6.30
N GLY A 614 0.67 31.47 -5.59
CA GLY A 614 1.55 31.58 -4.44
C GLY A 614 3.02 31.59 -4.88
N TYR A 615 3.86 32.21 -4.06
CA TYR A 615 5.30 32.28 -4.24
C TYR A 615 6.01 31.78 -2.98
N MET A 616 7.05 30.98 -3.18
CA MET A 616 8.07 30.77 -2.15
C MET A 616 9.03 31.97 -2.20
N ILE A 617 9.22 32.61 -1.05
CA ILE A 617 10.12 33.74 -0.86
C ILE A 617 11.12 33.32 0.22
N VAL A 618 12.41 33.35 -0.11
CA VAL A 618 13.50 33.11 0.84
C VAL A 618 14.39 34.34 0.82
N LYS A 619 14.56 34.97 1.97
CA LYS A 619 15.49 36.09 2.16
C LYS A 619 16.74 35.56 2.85
N PHE A 620 17.89 35.99 2.37
CA PHE A 620 19.18 35.62 2.92
C PHE A 620 19.76 36.78 3.73
N GLU A 621 20.63 36.49 4.69
CA GLU A 621 21.34 37.51 5.48
C GLU A 621 22.19 38.45 4.60
N SER A 622 22.59 38.00 3.40
CA SER A 622 23.25 38.83 2.39
C SER A 622 22.35 39.93 1.81
N GLY A 623 21.05 39.89 2.06
CA GLY A 623 20.03 40.74 1.43
C GLY A 623 19.51 40.20 0.09
N GLU A 624 20.07 39.09 -0.40
CA GLU A 624 19.55 38.42 -1.60
C GLU A 624 18.17 37.81 -1.35
N VAL A 625 17.38 37.70 -2.41
CA VAL A 625 16.02 37.14 -2.35
C VAL A 625 15.83 36.09 -3.42
N PHE A 626 15.55 34.86 -3.00
CA PHE A 626 15.04 33.82 -3.88
C PHE A 626 13.51 33.91 -3.95
N LEU A 627 13.00 34.09 -5.17
CA LEU A 627 11.57 34.21 -5.44
C LEU A 627 11.16 33.21 -6.53
N GLN A 628 10.28 32.26 -6.20
CA GLN A 628 9.78 31.29 -7.16
C GLN A 628 8.30 30.99 -6.98
N GLU A 629 7.57 30.81 -8.08
CA GLU A 629 6.17 30.33 -8.02
C GLU A 629 6.12 28.98 -7.29
N THR A 630 5.31 28.87 -6.24
CA THR A 630 5.28 27.70 -5.33
C THR A 630 5.03 26.39 -6.07
N ARG A 631 4.25 26.39 -7.16
CA ARG A 631 3.98 25.17 -7.96
C ARG A 631 5.17 24.72 -8.80
N LYS A 632 6.15 25.59 -9.04
CA LYS A 632 7.37 25.31 -9.80
C LYS A 632 8.57 25.04 -8.89
N ASN A 633 8.45 25.36 -7.60
CA ASN A 633 9.47 25.10 -6.62
C ASN A 633 9.63 23.61 -6.34
N ASP A 634 10.86 23.12 -6.30
CA ASP A 634 11.15 21.68 -6.27
C ASP A 634 10.64 21.03 -4.97
N TYR A 635 10.86 21.66 -3.81
CA TYR A 635 10.35 21.18 -2.52
C TYR A 635 8.82 21.19 -2.49
N MET A 636 8.22 22.34 -2.83
CA MET A 636 6.78 22.51 -2.76
C MET A 636 6.00 21.69 -3.79
N ASN A 637 6.61 21.38 -4.93
CA ASN A 637 6.03 20.49 -5.93
C ASN A 637 6.02 19.04 -5.40
N ALA A 638 7.09 18.60 -4.74
CA ALA A 638 7.14 17.28 -4.11
C ALA A 638 6.11 17.15 -2.98
N TYR A 639 5.99 18.18 -2.12
CA TYR A 639 4.95 18.26 -1.09
C TYR A 639 3.54 18.20 -1.70
N LYS A 640 3.21 19.07 -2.66
CA LYS A 640 1.86 19.16 -3.26
C LYS A 640 1.48 17.90 -4.08
N ASN A 641 2.46 17.09 -4.48
CA ASN A 641 2.23 15.79 -5.14
C ASN A 641 2.15 14.61 -4.17
N ASN A 642 2.18 14.86 -2.85
CA ASN A 642 2.11 13.86 -1.81
C ASN A 642 3.31 12.88 -1.79
N ASN A 643 4.50 13.34 -2.22
CA ASN A 643 5.69 12.48 -2.34
C ASN A 643 6.64 12.55 -1.15
N ILE A 644 6.43 13.45 -0.20
CA ILE A 644 7.35 13.68 0.91
C ILE A 644 6.67 13.67 2.28
N GLN A 645 5.50 13.07 2.37
CA GLN A 645 4.70 13.09 3.59
C GLN A 645 5.11 11.96 4.53
N ARG A 646 4.86 12.21 5.83
CA ARG A 646 4.96 11.21 6.89
C ARG A 646 4.15 9.97 6.52
N PRO A 647 4.65 8.74 6.74
CA PRO A 647 3.93 7.53 6.38
C PRO A 647 2.49 7.47 6.94
N SER A 648 2.28 7.82 8.21
CA SER A 648 0.94 7.91 8.82
C SER A 648 0.00 8.90 8.14
N CYS A 649 0.49 9.90 7.40
CA CYS A 649 -0.37 10.73 6.57
C CYS A 649 -1.05 9.93 5.45
N TYR A 650 -0.53 8.79 4.98
CA TYR A 650 -1.23 8.02 3.95
C TYR A 650 -2.36 7.11 4.49
N SER A 651 -2.55 7.07 5.81
CA SER A 651 -3.61 6.36 6.54
C SER A 651 -4.38 7.28 7.50
N CYS A 652 -4.07 8.58 7.51
CA CYS A 652 -4.57 9.52 8.51
C CYS A 652 -6.06 9.78 8.38
N GLU A 653 -6.81 9.43 9.44
CA GLU A 653 -8.26 9.61 9.53
C GLU A 653 -8.65 11.08 9.67
N PHE A 654 -7.78 11.91 10.26
CA PHE A 654 -8.02 13.35 10.45
C PHE A 654 -8.06 14.17 9.14
N MET A 655 -7.65 13.60 8.00
CA MET A 655 -7.76 14.32 6.72
C MET A 655 -9.19 14.44 6.20
N GLU A 656 -10.11 13.63 6.73
CA GLU A 656 -11.53 13.79 6.48
C GLU A 656 -12.02 15.03 7.24
N GLY A 657 -12.20 16.16 6.53
CA GLY A 657 -12.48 17.47 7.14
C GLY A 657 -13.72 17.55 8.05
N THR A 658 -14.61 16.57 8.00
CA THR A 658 -15.77 16.44 8.88
C THR A 658 -15.44 15.81 10.24
N LYS A 659 -14.24 15.25 10.43
CA LYS A 659 -13.79 14.54 11.63
C LYS A 659 -12.76 15.33 12.45
N SER A 660 -12.86 16.66 12.44
CA SER A 660 -12.00 17.49 13.28
C SER A 660 -12.24 17.23 14.77
N VAL A 661 -11.17 17.35 15.56
CA VAL A 661 -11.15 17.28 17.03
C VAL A 661 -10.98 18.66 17.68
N SER A 662 -10.96 19.73 16.89
CA SER A 662 -10.77 21.11 17.35
C SER A 662 -12.10 21.83 17.55
N ASP A 663 -12.09 23.01 18.19
CA ASP A 663 -13.26 23.88 18.32
C ASP A 663 -13.59 24.60 17.00
N ILE A 664 -12.55 24.94 16.22
CA ILE A 664 -12.68 25.62 14.92
C ILE A 664 -11.68 25.02 13.91
N THR A 665 -12.17 24.64 12.73
CA THR A 665 -11.33 24.21 11.61
C THR A 665 -11.22 25.32 10.56
N LEU A 666 -9.99 25.62 10.15
CA LEU A 666 -9.67 26.62 9.13
C LEU A 666 -9.16 25.98 7.84
N GLY A 667 -9.44 26.60 6.70
CA GLY A 667 -8.93 26.14 5.41
C GLY A 667 -8.90 27.25 4.37
N ARG A 668 -8.28 26.99 3.21
CA ARG A 668 -8.38 27.90 2.06
C ARG A 668 -9.64 27.58 1.24
N TYR A 669 -10.57 28.53 1.12
CA TYR A 669 -11.82 28.32 0.38
C TYR A 669 -11.64 28.58 -1.12
N LYS A 670 -10.95 27.66 -1.81
CA LYS A 670 -10.57 27.86 -3.23
C LYS A 670 -11.75 27.97 -4.21
N ASN A 671 -12.93 27.50 -3.83
CA ASN A 671 -14.14 27.53 -4.64
C ASN A 671 -15.14 28.60 -4.18
N ALA A 672 -14.71 29.57 -3.35
CA ALA A 672 -15.59 30.65 -2.92
C ALA A 672 -16.32 31.28 -4.12
N ALA A 673 -15.59 31.59 -5.22
CA ALA A 673 -16.17 32.05 -6.49
C ALA A 673 -17.36 31.24 -7.05
N ASN A 674 -17.48 29.96 -6.73
CA ASN A 674 -18.55 29.09 -7.23
C ASN A 674 -19.76 28.99 -6.29
N TYR A 675 -19.55 29.18 -4.98
CA TYR A 675 -20.55 28.90 -3.94
C TYR A 675 -20.95 30.12 -3.12
N CYS A 676 -20.05 31.09 -2.99
CA CYS A 676 -20.21 32.36 -2.30
C CYS A 676 -19.38 33.44 -3.04
N PRO A 677 -19.78 33.81 -4.28
CA PRO A 677 -18.98 34.68 -5.17
C PRO A 677 -18.72 36.07 -4.60
N GLU A 678 -19.63 36.61 -3.80
CA GLU A 678 -19.47 37.86 -3.05
C GLU A 678 -18.31 37.80 -2.05
N MET A 679 -17.98 36.61 -1.56
CA MET A 679 -16.85 36.38 -0.66
C MET A 679 -15.53 36.07 -1.38
N ASP A 680 -15.45 36.19 -2.71
CA ASP A 680 -14.27 35.83 -3.52
C ASP A 680 -13.14 36.90 -3.52
N ASP A 681 -12.57 37.21 -2.36
CA ASP A 681 -11.53 38.25 -2.17
C ASP A 681 -10.24 38.00 -2.99
N VAL A 682 -9.57 39.07 -3.44
CA VAL A 682 -8.38 39.02 -4.30
C VAL A 682 -7.18 38.33 -3.63
N PHE A 683 -7.00 38.53 -2.33
CA PHE A 683 -5.95 37.91 -1.52
C PHE A 683 -6.42 36.58 -0.92
N GLY A 684 -7.72 36.35 -0.88
CA GLY A 684 -8.35 35.04 -0.77
C GLY A 684 -9.20 34.86 0.48
N THR A 685 -9.99 33.81 0.47
CA THR A 685 -11.05 33.55 1.45
C THR A 685 -10.72 32.32 2.29
N SER A 686 -11.01 32.37 3.58
CA SER A 686 -10.92 31.22 4.47
C SER A 686 -12.24 30.46 4.47
N TYR A 687 -12.12 29.14 4.52
CA TYR A 687 -13.19 28.25 4.97
C TYR A 687 -13.06 28.16 6.48
N VAL A 688 -14.16 28.35 7.21
CA VAL A 688 -14.21 28.28 8.66
C VAL A 688 -15.33 27.32 9.03
N GLN A 689 -15.03 26.27 9.79
CA GLN A 689 -16.01 25.34 10.33
C GLN A 689 -15.97 25.42 11.84
N ILE A 690 -17.10 25.73 12.46
CA ILE A 690 -17.27 25.81 13.91
C ILE A 690 -17.78 24.45 14.39
N ASN A 691 -16.98 23.76 15.21
CA ASN A 691 -17.24 22.38 15.61
C ASN A 691 -17.91 22.26 16.98
N THR A 692 -17.69 23.24 17.87
CA THR A 692 -18.16 23.21 19.26
C THR A 692 -18.79 24.54 19.68
N LYS A 693 -19.54 24.53 20.79
CA LYS A 693 -20.08 25.76 21.41
C LYS A 693 -18.97 26.74 21.78
N LYS A 694 -17.85 26.25 22.31
CA LYS A 694 -16.65 27.05 22.62
C LYS A 694 -16.05 27.69 21.35
N GLY A 695 -16.05 26.96 20.25
CA GLY A 695 -15.66 27.49 18.95
C GLY A 695 -16.55 28.66 18.52
N MET A 696 -17.87 28.56 18.75
CA MET A 696 -18.80 29.65 18.46
C MET A 696 -18.59 30.87 19.37
N GLU A 697 -18.29 30.65 20.66
CA GLU A 697 -17.96 31.73 21.60
C GLU A 697 -16.71 32.49 21.14
N LEU A 698 -15.63 31.78 20.80
CA LEU A 698 -14.41 32.41 20.27
C LEU A 698 -14.66 33.11 18.94
N TRP A 699 -15.44 32.50 18.04
CA TRP A 699 -15.84 33.12 16.78
C TRP A 699 -16.56 34.44 17.00
N ASN A 700 -17.53 34.50 17.93
CA ASN A 700 -18.28 35.70 18.24
C ASN A 700 -17.41 36.84 18.80
N LYS A 701 -16.33 36.51 19.52
CA LYS A 701 -15.34 37.51 19.96
C LYS A 701 -14.51 38.06 18.79
N ALA A 702 -14.24 37.24 17.78
CA ALA A 702 -13.36 37.59 16.66
C ALA A 702 -14.07 38.18 15.45
N ASN A 703 -15.37 37.90 15.27
CA ASN A 703 -16.08 38.14 14.01
C ASN A 703 -16.18 39.62 13.61
N GLY A 704 -16.11 40.57 14.55
CA GLY A 704 -16.09 42.00 14.26
C GLY A 704 -14.86 42.45 13.46
N GLN A 705 -13.79 41.64 13.43
CA GLN A 705 -12.59 41.86 12.63
C GLN A 705 -12.69 41.25 11.22
N LEU A 706 -13.79 40.59 10.91
CA LEU A 706 -13.97 39.78 9.71
C LEU A 706 -15.14 40.28 8.88
N THR A 707 -15.03 40.11 7.56
CA THR A 707 -16.18 40.03 6.67
C THR A 707 -16.44 38.54 6.44
N PHE A 708 -17.68 38.09 6.61
CA PHE A 708 -18.02 36.69 6.50
C PHE A 708 -19.46 36.46 6.04
N GLU A 709 -19.70 35.30 5.42
CA GLU A 709 -21.03 34.80 5.09
C GLU A 709 -21.14 33.31 5.45
N GLU A 710 -22.32 32.89 5.91
CA GLU A 710 -22.61 31.49 6.19
C GLU A 710 -22.76 30.71 4.87
N THR A 711 -22.23 29.49 4.84
CA THR A 711 -22.24 28.63 3.65
C THR A 711 -22.56 27.18 4.04
N ASP A 712 -22.89 26.36 3.05
CA ASP A 712 -23.19 24.94 3.28
C ASP A 712 -21.91 24.16 3.63
N LYS A 713 -22.00 23.26 4.62
CA LYS A 713 -20.95 22.31 4.98
C LYS A 713 -20.55 21.40 3.82
N ASP A 714 -21.48 21.11 2.90
CA ASP A 714 -21.23 20.26 1.74
C ASP A 714 -20.40 20.98 0.65
N ASN A 715 -20.29 22.31 0.73
CA ASN A 715 -19.44 23.11 -0.15
C ASN A 715 -17.96 23.09 0.30
N LEU A 716 -17.48 21.90 0.68
CA LEU A 716 -16.08 21.71 1.04
C LEU A 716 -15.16 22.25 -0.07
N PRO A 717 -14.04 22.91 0.27
CA PRO A 717 -13.06 23.29 -0.73
C PRO A 717 -12.64 22.05 -1.55
N VAL A 718 -12.19 22.20 -2.79
CA VAL A 718 -11.68 21.06 -3.65
C VAL A 718 -10.63 20.18 -2.94
N PHE A 719 -10.07 20.66 -1.83
CA PHE A 719 -9.08 20.01 -0.98
C PHE A 719 -9.62 19.55 0.38
N GLY A 720 -10.92 19.58 0.63
CA GLY A 720 -11.56 18.81 1.70
C GLY A 720 -11.43 17.33 1.32
N VAL A 721 -10.31 16.73 1.70
CA VAL A 721 -9.90 15.43 1.21
C VAL A 721 -10.88 14.41 1.78
N LYS A 722 -11.83 13.93 0.97
CA LYS A 722 -12.78 12.89 1.40
C LYS A 722 -12.09 11.55 1.78
N LYS A 723 -10.77 11.42 1.60
CA LYS A 723 -9.95 10.22 1.84
C LYS A 723 -8.50 10.59 2.15
N PRO A 724 -7.73 9.78 2.90
CA PRO A 724 -6.29 9.98 3.05
C PRO A 724 -5.56 10.12 1.71
N ILE A 725 -4.45 10.87 1.70
CA ILE A 725 -3.56 10.96 0.53
C ILE A 725 -3.07 9.56 0.13
N LYS A 726 -2.85 9.37 -1.17
CA LYS A 726 -2.48 8.06 -1.72
C LYS A 726 -0.98 7.82 -1.61
N LEU A 727 -0.58 6.74 -0.94
CA LEU A 727 0.80 6.24 -0.97
C LEU A 727 1.15 5.72 -2.38
N THR A 728 2.30 6.14 -2.90
CA THR A 728 2.77 5.75 -4.24
C THR A 728 4.18 5.19 -4.20
N MET A 729 4.51 4.29 -5.13
CA MET A 729 5.89 3.84 -5.35
C MET A 729 6.84 4.99 -5.66
N GLN A 730 6.36 6.09 -6.25
CA GLN A 730 7.20 7.26 -6.55
C GLN A 730 7.72 7.91 -5.27
N ARG A 731 6.92 7.92 -4.20
CA ARG A 731 7.36 8.41 -2.89
C ARG A 731 8.49 7.54 -2.34
N SER A 732 8.34 6.21 -2.33
CA SER A 732 9.39 5.32 -1.84
C SER A 732 10.67 5.43 -2.67
N GLN A 733 10.55 5.55 -4.00
CA GLN A 733 11.70 5.77 -4.89
C GLN A 733 12.42 7.10 -4.65
N LEU A 734 11.67 8.14 -4.26
CA LEU A 734 12.23 9.44 -3.88
C LEU A 734 12.98 9.31 -2.55
N MET A 735 12.31 8.74 -1.53
CA MET A 735 12.85 8.55 -0.17
C MET A 735 14.10 7.69 -0.09
N ASN A 736 14.21 6.66 -0.92
CA ASN A 736 15.43 5.84 -0.95
C ASN A 736 16.62 6.52 -1.62
N ARG A 737 16.45 7.68 -2.26
CA ARG A 737 17.55 8.44 -2.89
C ARG A 737 17.96 9.67 -2.08
N ILE A 738 17.24 9.95 -1.00
CA ILE A 738 17.54 11.07 -0.10
C ILE A 738 18.77 10.70 0.72
N GLY A 739 19.75 11.61 0.76
CA GLY A 739 21.06 11.37 1.40
C GLY A 739 22.13 10.74 0.49
N GLU A 740 21.75 10.11 -0.62
CA GLU A 740 22.70 9.54 -1.60
C GLU A 740 22.96 10.48 -2.79
N ASP A 741 21.90 11.13 -3.28
CA ASP A 741 21.93 11.99 -4.45
C ASP A 741 21.72 13.47 -4.07
N GLU A 742 22.21 14.39 -4.91
CA GLU A 742 21.90 15.82 -4.79
C GLU A 742 20.37 16.06 -4.79
N ILE A 743 19.85 16.64 -3.70
CA ILE A 743 18.40 16.75 -3.44
C ILE A 743 17.61 17.37 -4.60
N VAL A 744 18.16 18.37 -5.29
CA VAL A 744 17.50 19.02 -6.43
C VAL A 744 17.31 18.05 -7.60
N LYS A 745 18.29 17.18 -7.87
CA LYS A 745 18.19 16.16 -8.93
C LYS A 745 17.13 15.12 -8.55
N VAL A 746 17.09 14.71 -7.29
CA VAL A 746 16.07 13.79 -6.75
C VAL A 746 14.68 14.39 -6.92
N LEU A 747 14.42 15.57 -6.34
CA LEU A 747 13.11 16.23 -6.41
C LEU A 747 12.65 16.43 -7.86
N ARG A 748 13.52 16.92 -8.76
CA ARG A 748 13.17 17.12 -10.18
C ARG A 748 12.83 15.83 -10.91
N ALA A 749 13.50 14.72 -10.60
CA ALA A 749 13.21 13.43 -11.21
C ALA A 749 11.76 12.98 -10.94
N PHE A 750 11.23 13.30 -9.75
CA PHE A 750 9.89 12.89 -9.32
C PHE A 750 8.81 13.99 -9.42
N ASN A 751 9.19 15.26 -9.53
CA ASN A 751 8.28 16.39 -9.77
C ASN A 751 7.74 16.46 -11.21
N SER A 752 8.38 15.76 -12.15
CA SER A 752 8.02 15.85 -13.56
C SER A 752 6.69 15.13 -13.90
N THR A 753 5.62 15.91 -13.97
CA THR A 753 4.31 15.49 -14.53
C THR A 753 4.36 15.16 -16.04
N LYS A 754 5.50 15.34 -16.72
CA LYS A 754 5.66 15.14 -18.18
C LYS A 754 5.33 13.71 -18.66
N LYS A 755 5.36 12.68 -17.80
CA LYS A 755 4.89 11.33 -18.19
C LYS A 755 3.37 11.21 -18.35
N ARG A 756 2.57 12.15 -17.82
CA ARG A 756 1.09 12.11 -17.93
C ARG A 756 0.55 12.65 -19.27
N ARG A 757 1.30 13.52 -19.97
CA ARG A 757 0.91 14.08 -21.28
C ARG A 757 1.25 13.19 -22.48
N LYS A 758 2.30 12.37 -22.40
CA LYS A 758 2.66 11.44 -23.51
C LYS A 758 1.78 10.19 -23.63
N ARG A 759 0.89 9.91 -22.66
CA ARG A 759 -0.07 8.79 -22.74
C ARG A 759 -1.47 9.17 -23.25
N LYS A 760 -1.71 10.46 -23.54
CA LYS A 760 -2.96 10.97 -24.13
C LYS A 760 -2.78 11.47 -25.58
N ARG A 761 -1.68 11.11 -26.24
CA ARG A 761 -1.51 11.24 -27.69
C ARG A 761 -1.38 9.86 -28.29
#